data_AF-A0A5N6ZSM3-F1
#
_entry.id   AF-A0A5N6ZSM3-F1
#
_cell.length_a   1.000
_cell.length_b   1.000
_cell.length_c   1.000
_cell.angle_alpha   90.00
_cell.angle_beta   90.00
_cell.angle_gamma   90.00
#
_symmetry.space_group_name_H-M   'P 1'
#
loop_
_entity.id
_entity.type
_entity.pdbx_description
1 polymer ?
#
loop_
_entity_poly.entity_id
_entity_poly.type
_entity_poly.pdbx_seq_one_letter_code
_entity_poly.pdbx_strand_id
1 'polypeptide(L)'
;MSREIERLAQPAEKKKMRLIVASCSRTGTLGLHAGLEMLGYTPYHMIDVMYKGRSPHMKVFTEAIIANHNQLSGIKRYETPDMDRWIGNYDCLMEIPSYIGSRAMQGYIEDPDVKFIVTERTPEKWVRSIENTLGEAVKAAHQFPLNILKRFDSELGHFLHLATVMYWAYADGANPGDSNSEVALYKNYVEYIRSIKETLPKDRLLVVKLEDGLGWEQICPFLDQPIPEEKYPRGNEPDKFHRIVADYMEPRVKAAMVNFGAMVTATAGIAGYLGWSLFWHSSSPKITEEHGLDNSGKDRIHGGPLGSFFRPGNLLFRGYGSGQCWATGYHTAGAELIEESIDIVRRESEACECLQGFQIVHSLGGGTGGGMGALLISRLRDEFPDRVIATFSVFPPQAPDVVVEPYNVILSMNQLIEACDATFCIDNQALTDISTGTLGIRDPCHMDLNDLVKQVMSGVTACFRYPGQLNSDLRKLTMNMIPSPRLHFFMLGLSPFPSCTPESSNVAWVTQQLFSSNNIMASGNHHKSHCLSCLTIIRGKVSVVEIEAQVNNMWNRNSPDFIEWVPNNVRSTVYSPHSTDVSCTVLANSTSIEGMFSRISEQFSALYRRKAYLNPYTIHGVDELDLMEAESNMNDLIEEYRQYQDSPCE
;
A
#
# COMPACT_ATOMS: atom_id res chain seq x y z
N MET A 1 -18.07 -5.98 7.02
CA MET A 1 -17.70 -7.00 6.01
C MET A 1 -18.80 -8.06 5.99
N SER A 2 -19.24 -8.50 4.80
CA SER A 2 -20.20 -9.61 4.67
C SER A 2 -19.54 -10.93 5.10
N ARG A 3 -20.25 -11.77 5.87
CA ARG A 3 -19.76 -13.06 6.38
C ARG A 3 -19.60 -14.08 5.24
N GLU A 4 -18.64 -14.99 5.31
CA GLU A 4 -18.45 -16.02 4.26
C GLU A 4 -19.71 -16.87 4.05
N ILE A 5 -20.50 -17.10 5.11
CA ILE A 5 -21.78 -17.84 5.02
C ILE A 5 -22.81 -17.17 4.10
N GLU A 6 -22.76 -15.84 3.97
CA GLU A 6 -23.69 -15.09 3.11
C GLU A 6 -23.36 -15.30 1.63
N ARG A 7 -22.12 -15.67 1.32
CA ARG A 7 -21.63 -15.93 -0.04
C ARG A 7 -21.92 -17.34 -0.54
N LEU A 8 -22.38 -18.26 0.32
CA LEU A 8 -22.77 -19.60 -0.12
C LEU A 8 -24.06 -19.57 -0.95
N ALA A 9 -24.02 -20.29 -2.07
CA ALA A 9 -25.19 -20.54 -2.90
C ALA A 9 -26.27 -21.27 -2.09
N GLN A 10 -27.51 -20.80 -2.18
CA GLN A 10 -28.65 -21.46 -1.55
C GLN A 10 -29.27 -22.49 -2.48
N PRO A 11 -29.61 -23.69 -1.97
CA PRO A 11 -30.33 -24.66 -2.76
C PRO A 11 -31.79 -24.22 -3.00
N ALA A 12 -32.34 -24.61 -4.14
CA ALA A 12 -33.72 -24.29 -4.51
C ALA A 12 -34.75 -24.94 -3.56
N GLU A 13 -34.42 -26.12 -3.03
CA GLU A 13 -35.21 -26.82 -2.02
C GLU A 13 -34.29 -27.27 -0.89
N LYS A 14 -34.67 -26.97 0.35
CA LYS A 14 -33.88 -27.35 1.54
C LYS A 14 -34.31 -28.72 2.03
N LYS A 15 -33.36 -29.64 2.21
CA LYS A 15 -33.61 -30.91 2.88
C LYS A 15 -33.84 -30.68 4.36
N LYS A 16 -34.83 -31.37 4.94
CA LYS A 16 -35.03 -31.39 6.39
C LYS A 16 -33.92 -32.22 7.03
N MET A 17 -33.28 -31.69 8.07
CA MET A 17 -32.28 -32.42 8.86
C MET A 17 -32.94 -33.62 9.54
N ARG A 18 -32.31 -34.79 9.46
CA ARG A 18 -32.81 -36.04 10.06
C ARG A 18 -31.85 -36.62 11.09
N LEU A 19 -30.55 -36.46 10.86
CA LEU A 19 -29.52 -37.10 11.68
C LEU A 19 -28.34 -36.18 11.91
N ILE A 20 -27.85 -36.13 13.15
CA ILE A 20 -26.64 -35.39 13.49
C ILE A 20 -25.66 -36.29 14.20
N VAL A 21 -24.49 -36.47 13.59
CA VAL A 21 -23.36 -37.17 14.17
C VAL A 21 -22.47 -36.14 14.88
N ALA A 22 -22.76 -35.91 16.17
CA ALA A 22 -22.09 -34.92 17.01
C ALA A 22 -20.77 -35.43 17.62
N SER A 23 -20.08 -36.32 16.90
CA SER A 23 -18.76 -36.84 17.29
C SER A 23 -17.64 -35.87 16.91
N CYS A 24 -16.51 -35.93 17.63
CA CYS A 24 -15.27 -35.32 17.14
C CYS A 24 -14.78 -36.02 15.87
N SER A 25 -14.06 -35.31 15.01
CA SER A 25 -13.36 -35.95 13.88
C SER A 25 -12.45 -37.08 14.36
N ARG A 26 -12.15 -38.04 13.46
CA ARG A 26 -11.29 -39.20 13.73
C ARG A 26 -11.84 -40.20 14.77
N THR A 27 -13.16 -40.30 14.86
CA THR A 27 -13.88 -41.25 15.73
C THR A 27 -14.74 -42.24 14.93
N GLY A 28 -14.27 -42.74 13.78
CA GLY A 28 -15.03 -43.72 12.97
C GLY A 28 -16.04 -43.11 12.00
N THR A 29 -16.06 -41.79 11.95
CA THR A 29 -16.91 -40.93 11.13
C THR A 29 -16.82 -41.21 9.63
N LEU A 30 -15.65 -41.59 9.10
CA LEU A 30 -15.50 -41.93 7.68
C LEU A 30 -16.23 -43.22 7.29
N GLY A 31 -16.19 -44.25 8.14
CA GLY A 31 -16.97 -45.47 7.92
C GLY A 31 -18.47 -45.19 8.04
N LEU A 32 -18.84 -44.37 9.02
CA LEU A 32 -20.22 -43.97 9.25
C LEU A 32 -20.77 -43.11 8.09
N HIS A 33 -19.96 -42.24 7.49
CA HIS A 33 -20.31 -41.44 6.32
C HIS A 33 -20.71 -42.35 5.15
N ALA A 34 -19.84 -43.29 4.77
CA ALA A 34 -20.15 -44.25 3.71
C ALA A 34 -21.36 -45.13 4.05
N GLY A 35 -21.50 -45.54 5.32
CA GLY A 35 -22.63 -46.34 5.76
C GLY A 35 -23.97 -45.58 5.67
N LEU A 36 -23.98 -44.31 6.05
CA LEU A 36 -25.17 -43.47 5.96
C LEU A 36 -25.57 -43.16 4.52
N GLU A 37 -24.61 -42.98 3.61
CA GLU A 37 -24.89 -42.89 2.16
C GLU A 37 -25.59 -44.18 1.65
N MET A 38 -25.15 -45.36 2.09
CA MET A 38 -25.80 -46.63 1.72
C MET A 38 -27.23 -46.75 2.28
N LEU A 39 -27.52 -46.13 3.43
CA LEU A 39 -28.86 -46.07 4.02
C LEU A 39 -29.74 -44.96 3.41
N GLY A 40 -29.28 -44.29 2.34
CA GLY A 40 -30.03 -43.27 1.63
C GLY A 40 -30.02 -41.88 2.28
N TYR A 41 -29.15 -41.64 3.26
CA TYR A 41 -28.88 -40.29 3.75
C TYR A 41 -27.93 -39.56 2.80
N THR A 42 -27.97 -38.24 2.87
CA THR A 42 -27.00 -37.33 2.28
C THR A 42 -26.17 -36.68 3.39
N PRO A 43 -25.11 -37.37 3.87
CA PRO A 43 -24.26 -36.85 4.92
C PRO A 43 -23.36 -35.72 4.44
N TYR A 44 -23.09 -34.77 5.34
CA TYR A 44 -22.12 -33.70 5.18
C TYR A 44 -20.96 -33.93 6.14
N HIS A 45 -19.84 -34.38 5.59
CA HIS A 45 -18.60 -34.73 6.31
C HIS A 45 -17.41 -33.91 5.78
N MET A 46 -16.24 -34.00 6.44
CA MET A 46 -15.03 -33.31 6.00
C MET A 46 -14.61 -33.65 4.55
N ILE A 47 -14.88 -34.86 4.09
CA ILE A 47 -14.67 -35.23 2.67
C ILE A 47 -15.60 -34.44 1.75
N ASP A 48 -16.85 -34.19 2.13
CA ASP A 48 -17.76 -33.37 1.35
C ASP A 48 -17.33 -31.90 1.36
N VAL A 49 -16.76 -31.40 2.47
CA VAL A 49 -16.11 -30.08 2.51
C VAL A 49 -15.00 -30.01 1.47
N MET A 50 -14.15 -31.04 1.37
CA MET A 50 -13.03 -31.10 0.43
C MET A 50 -13.49 -31.24 -1.04
N TYR A 51 -14.30 -32.25 -1.36
CA TYR A 51 -14.56 -32.64 -2.75
C TYR A 51 -15.81 -31.99 -3.35
N LYS A 52 -16.89 -31.85 -2.58
CA LYS A 52 -18.17 -31.30 -3.07
C LYS A 52 -18.24 -29.80 -2.86
N GLY A 53 -17.91 -29.33 -1.65
CA GLY A 53 -18.00 -27.93 -1.24
C GLY A 53 -16.79 -27.07 -1.61
N ARG A 54 -15.59 -27.68 -1.68
CA ARG A 54 -14.30 -27.04 -2.04
C ARG A 54 -14.04 -25.74 -1.27
N SER A 55 -13.35 -24.78 -1.89
CA SER A 55 -12.96 -23.50 -1.30
C SER A 55 -14.09 -22.75 -0.59
N PRO A 56 -15.31 -22.58 -1.15
CA PRO A 56 -16.38 -21.88 -0.45
C PRO A 56 -16.75 -22.51 0.90
N HIS A 57 -16.92 -23.83 0.94
CA HIS A 57 -17.26 -24.52 2.19
C HIS A 57 -16.08 -24.54 3.16
N MET A 58 -14.83 -24.64 2.67
CA MET A 58 -13.64 -24.54 3.52
C MET A 58 -13.50 -23.17 4.19
N LYS A 59 -13.83 -22.08 3.48
CA LYS A 59 -13.84 -20.72 4.03
C LYS A 59 -14.90 -20.53 5.10
N VAL A 60 -16.12 -20.98 4.85
CA VAL A 60 -17.21 -20.93 5.84
C VAL A 60 -16.85 -21.74 7.07
N PHE A 61 -16.26 -22.93 6.89
CA PHE A 61 -15.83 -23.73 8.02
C PHE A 61 -14.76 -22.99 8.83
N THR A 62 -13.74 -22.44 8.17
CA THR A 62 -12.68 -21.67 8.82
C THR A 62 -13.26 -20.50 9.63
N GLU A 63 -14.16 -19.72 9.02
CA GLU A 63 -14.84 -18.59 9.68
C GLU A 63 -15.63 -19.05 10.91
N ALA A 64 -16.39 -20.15 10.78
CA ALA A 64 -17.22 -20.68 11.86
C ALA A 64 -16.38 -21.16 13.06
N ILE A 65 -15.23 -21.81 12.81
CA ILE A 65 -14.30 -22.23 13.86
C ILE A 65 -13.73 -21.01 14.59
N ILE A 66 -13.24 -20.01 13.85
CA ILE A 66 -12.66 -18.79 14.43
C ILE A 66 -13.72 -18.05 15.27
N ALA A 67 -14.94 -17.93 14.76
CA ALA A 67 -16.03 -17.26 15.48
C ALA A 67 -16.35 -17.95 16.83
N ASN A 68 -16.28 -19.28 16.88
CA ASN A 68 -16.56 -20.03 18.10
C ASN A 68 -15.40 -19.92 19.13
N HIS A 69 -14.17 -20.14 18.68
CA HIS A 69 -12.99 -20.30 19.54
C HIS A 69 -12.22 -19.00 19.82
N ASN A 70 -12.37 -17.94 19.00
CA ASN A 70 -11.74 -16.63 19.23
C ASN A 70 -12.80 -15.54 19.46
N GLN A 71 -13.05 -15.20 20.73
CA GLN A 71 -14.01 -14.15 21.12
C GLN A 71 -13.60 -12.74 20.66
N LEU A 72 -12.32 -12.50 20.42
CA LEU A 72 -11.79 -11.23 19.95
C LEU A 72 -11.81 -11.10 18.42
N SER A 73 -12.25 -12.14 17.70
CA SER A 73 -12.30 -12.11 16.24
C SER A 73 -13.28 -11.09 15.66
N GLY A 74 -14.26 -10.63 16.45
CA GLY A 74 -15.35 -9.77 15.98
C GLY A 74 -16.35 -10.47 15.04
N ILE A 75 -16.18 -11.77 14.79
CA ILE A 75 -17.06 -12.57 13.92
C ILE A 75 -18.24 -13.09 14.74
N LYS A 76 -19.47 -12.90 14.24
CA LYS A 76 -20.67 -13.43 14.88
C LYS A 76 -20.62 -14.97 14.89
N ARG A 77 -20.81 -15.56 16.08
CA ARG A 77 -20.96 -17.02 16.25
C ARG A 77 -22.14 -17.55 15.45
N TYR A 78 -21.94 -18.73 14.88
CA TYR A 78 -22.92 -19.39 14.04
C TYR A 78 -24.10 -19.90 14.87
N GLU A 79 -25.30 -19.71 14.34
CA GLU A 79 -26.57 -20.14 14.92
C GLU A 79 -27.28 -21.13 13.97
N THR A 80 -28.35 -21.79 14.41
CA THR A 80 -29.07 -22.76 13.58
C THR A 80 -29.48 -22.24 12.18
N PRO A 81 -29.93 -20.99 11.99
CA PRO A 81 -30.19 -20.46 10.66
C PRO A 81 -28.95 -20.38 9.75
N ASP A 82 -27.78 -20.11 10.32
CA ASP A 82 -26.51 -20.13 9.57
C ASP A 82 -26.18 -21.57 9.14
N MET A 83 -26.47 -22.56 10.01
CA MET A 83 -26.32 -23.97 9.67
C MET A 83 -27.27 -24.37 8.55
N ASP A 84 -28.57 -24.07 8.66
CA ASP A 84 -29.56 -24.37 7.60
C ASP A 84 -29.17 -23.77 6.24
N ARG A 85 -28.48 -22.62 6.26
CA ARG A 85 -27.92 -21.97 5.09
C ARG A 85 -26.71 -22.72 4.53
N TRP A 86 -25.80 -23.19 5.39
CA TRP A 86 -24.59 -23.91 5.00
C TRP A 86 -24.89 -25.32 4.45
N ILE A 87 -25.74 -26.07 5.15
CA ILE A 87 -25.94 -27.51 4.91
C ILE A 87 -27.31 -27.85 4.35
N GLY A 88 -28.03 -26.88 3.76
CA GLY A 88 -29.40 -27.07 3.27
C GLY A 88 -29.59 -28.15 2.20
N ASN A 89 -28.53 -28.65 1.57
CA ASN A 89 -28.57 -29.77 0.62
C ASN A 89 -28.49 -31.17 1.28
N TYR A 90 -28.26 -31.20 2.59
CA TYR A 90 -27.90 -32.40 3.34
C TYR A 90 -28.93 -32.64 4.44
N ASP A 91 -29.25 -33.91 4.68
CA ASP A 91 -30.17 -34.36 5.75
C ASP A 91 -29.41 -35.06 6.89
N CYS A 92 -28.08 -35.12 6.81
CA CYS A 92 -27.23 -35.60 7.89
C CYS A 92 -25.97 -34.73 8.06
N LEU A 93 -25.70 -34.24 9.27
CA LEU A 93 -24.50 -33.45 9.60
C LEU A 93 -23.49 -34.27 10.40
N MET A 94 -22.20 -34.22 10.04
CA MET A 94 -21.16 -35.00 10.71
C MET A 94 -19.93 -34.15 11.05
N GLU A 95 -19.35 -34.38 12.23
CA GLU A 95 -18.10 -33.78 12.75
C GLU A 95 -18.11 -32.27 13.02
N ILE A 96 -18.73 -31.47 12.16
CA ILE A 96 -18.78 -30.01 12.26
C ILE A 96 -19.26 -29.51 13.64
N PRO A 97 -20.29 -30.10 14.29
CA PRO A 97 -20.73 -29.64 15.62
C PRO A 97 -19.62 -29.59 16.67
N SER A 98 -18.61 -30.45 16.55
CA SER A 98 -17.49 -30.49 17.50
C SER A 98 -16.55 -29.29 17.43
N TYR A 99 -16.63 -28.49 16.37
CA TYR A 99 -15.80 -27.30 16.16
C TYR A 99 -16.55 -25.97 16.35
N ILE A 100 -17.88 -25.97 16.19
CA ILE A 100 -18.67 -24.74 16.18
C ILE A 100 -19.56 -24.59 17.43
N GLY A 101 -19.52 -25.58 18.32
CA GLY A 101 -20.22 -25.57 19.61
C GLY A 101 -21.71 -25.87 19.53
N SER A 102 -22.33 -26.03 20.70
CA SER A 102 -23.74 -26.43 20.84
C SER A 102 -24.75 -25.36 20.42
N ARG A 103 -24.36 -24.08 20.42
CA ARG A 103 -25.25 -22.96 20.01
C ARG A 103 -25.72 -23.10 18.56
N ALA A 104 -24.84 -23.53 17.66
CA ALA A 104 -25.20 -23.77 16.27
C ALA A 104 -26.24 -24.89 16.10
N MET A 105 -26.34 -25.76 17.11
CA MET A 105 -27.16 -26.98 17.11
C MET A 105 -28.49 -26.83 17.83
N GLN A 106 -28.73 -25.71 18.50
CA GLN A 106 -29.85 -25.56 19.44
C GLN A 106 -31.21 -25.85 18.79
N GLY A 107 -31.48 -25.31 17.59
CA GLY A 107 -32.75 -25.57 16.91
C GLY A 107 -32.94 -27.04 16.49
N TYR A 108 -31.85 -27.76 16.20
CA TYR A 108 -31.94 -29.20 15.89
C TYR A 108 -32.14 -30.06 17.14
N ILE A 109 -31.63 -29.63 18.30
CA ILE A 109 -31.85 -30.31 19.58
C ILE A 109 -33.33 -30.23 19.97
N GLU A 110 -33.95 -29.07 19.72
CA GLU A 110 -35.36 -28.80 19.99
C GLU A 110 -36.31 -29.51 19.00
N ASP A 111 -35.89 -29.76 17.75
CA ASP A 111 -36.70 -30.50 16.76
C ASP A 111 -36.81 -31.99 17.16
N PRO A 112 -38.01 -32.53 17.44
CA PRO A 112 -38.21 -33.91 17.87
C PRO A 112 -37.88 -34.97 16.81
N ASP A 113 -37.82 -34.60 15.53
CA ASP A 113 -37.60 -35.54 14.42
C ASP A 113 -36.12 -35.82 14.15
N VAL A 114 -35.21 -35.04 14.75
CA VAL A 114 -33.76 -35.19 14.55
C VAL A 114 -33.19 -36.23 15.51
N LYS A 115 -32.46 -37.22 15.00
CA LYS A 115 -31.72 -38.19 15.82
C LYS A 115 -30.26 -37.80 15.97
N PHE A 116 -29.61 -38.24 17.04
CA PHE A 116 -28.21 -37.95 17.33
C PHE A 116 -27.37 -39.22 17.51
N ILE A 117 -26.19 -39.22 16.92
CA ILE A 117 -25.17 -40.26 17.15
C ILE A 117 -23.91 -39.60 17.68
N VAL A 118 -23.34 -40.16 18.75
CA VAL A 118 -22.02 -39.78 19.28
C VAL A 118 -21.14 -41.01 19.31
N THR A 119 -20.11 -41.00 18.48
CA THR A 119 -19.04 -41.99 18.46
C THR A 119 -17.85 -41.51 19.27
N GLU A 120 -17.32 -42.36 20.14
CA GLU A 120 -16.18 -42.04 20.99
C GLU A 120 -15.13 -43.15 21.00
N ARG A 121 -13.93 -42.82 21.46
CA ARG A 121 -12.84 -43.78 21.67
C ARG A 121 -12.03 -43.37 22.89
N THR A 122 -11.09 -44.21 23.31
CA THR A 122 -10.17 -43.82 24.41
C THR A 122 -9.41 -42.53 24.05
N PRO A 123 -9.38 -41.51 24.92
CA PRO A 123 -8.79 -40.20 24.63
C PRO A 123 -7.36 -40.26 24.07
N GLU A 124 -6.52 -41.15 24.60
CA GLU A 124 -5.12 -41.30 24.17
C GLU A 124 -5.03 -41.75 22.71
N LYS A 125 -5.93 -42.66 22.28
CA LYS A 125 -6.02 -43.09 20.88
C LYS A 125 -6.60 -42.00 19.98
N TRP A 126 -7.46 -41.13 20.52
CA TRP A 126 -8.00 -40.00 19.76
C TRP A 126 -6.92 -38.95 19.51
N VAL A 127 -6.17 -38.54 20.54
CA VAL A 127 -5.05 -37.59 20.44
C VAL A 127 -4.05 -38.08 19.39
N ARG A 128 -3.60 -39.35 19.49
CA ARG A 128 -2.69 -39.94 18.50
C ARG A 128 -3.28 -39.90 17.08
N SER A 129 -4.58 -40.10 16.92
CA SER A 129 -5.21 -40.02 15.60
C SER A 129 -5.30 -38.61 15.06
N ILE A 130 -5.46 -37.58 15.90
CA ILE A 130 -5.47 -36.18 15.48
C ILE A 130 -4.05 -35.73 15.09
N GLU A 131 -3.05 -36.11 15.88
CA GLU A 131 -1.63 -35.86 15.57
C GLU A 131 -1.23 -36.45 14.22
N ASN A 132 -1.54 -37.73 13.98
CA ASN A 132 -1.22 -38.43 12.74
C ASN A 132 -2.08 -37.98 11.53
N THR A 133 -2.94 -36.96 11.68
CA THR A 133 -3.76 -36.45 10.59
C THR A 133 -3.68 -34.94 10.46
N LEU A 134 -4.38 -34.19 11.31
CA LEU A 134 -4.31 -32.74 11.33
C LEU A 134 -2.92 -32.25 11.74
N GLY A 135 -2.29 -32.89 12.74
CA GLY A 135 -0.94 -32.53 13.18
C GLY A 135 0.09 -32.64 12.05
N GLU A 136 0.10 -33.75 11.31
CA GLU A 136 0.94 -33.92 10.12
C GLU A 136 0.64 -32.91 9.02
N ALA A 137 -0.64 -32.64 8.72
CA ALA A 137 -1.03 -31.65 7.71
C ALA A 137 -0.54 -30.24 8.07
N VAL A 138 -0.63 -29.85 9.35
CA VAL A 138 -0.16 -28.56 9.85
C VAL A 138 1.37 -28.47 9.84
N LYS A 139 2.08 -29.53 10.24
CA LYS A 139 3.55 -29.59 10.11
C LYS A 139 3.97 -29.45 8.65
N ALA A 140 3.33 -30.19 7.76
CA ALA A 140 3.59 -30.13 6.32
C ALA A 140 3.30 -28.73 5.74
N ALA A 141 2.23 -28.05 6.18
CA ALA A 141 1.88 -26.70 5.73
C ALA A 141 2.93 -25.62 6.07
N HIS A 142 3.80 -25.88 7.04
CA HIS A 142 4.88 -24.98 7.47
C HIS A 142 6.26 -25.40 6.95
N GLN A 143 6.38 -26.58 6.34
CA GLN A 143 7.62 -27.10 5.80
C GLN A 143 7.70 -26.97 4.27
N PHE A 144 8.92 -26.91 3.75
CA PHE A 144 9.16 -26.93 2.31
C PHE A 144 8.79 -28.32 1.74
N PRO A 145 8.12 -28.42 0.57
CA PRO A 145 7.78 -27.32 -0.36
C PRO A 145 6.41 -26.67 -0.13
N LEU A 146 5.54 -27.25 0.70
CA LEU A 146 4.14 -26.83 0.83
C LEU A 146 3.98 -25.43 1.44
N ASN A 147 4.91 -24.98 2.28
CA ASN A 147 4.90 -23.62 2.84
C ASN A 147 4.91 -22.52 1.76
N ILE A 148 5.49 -22.80 0.59
CA ILE A 148 5.50 -21.92 -0.58
C ILE A 148 4.34 -22.28 -1.51
N LEU A 149 4.20 -23.56 -1.89
CA LEU A 149 3.24 -24.00 -2.91
C LEU A 149 1.78 -23.68 -2.56
N LYS A 150 1.43 -23.61 -1.26
CA LYS A 150 0.09 -23.20 -0.81
C LYS A 150 -0.35 -21.81 -1.27
N ARG A 151 0.60 -20.95 -1.69
CA ARG A 151 0.32 -19.61 -2.26
C ARG A 151 0.00 -19.64 -3.76
N PHE A 152 0.29 -20.75 -4.44
CA PHE A 152 0.19 -20.92 -5.90
C PHE A 152 -0.99 -21.77 -6.35
N ASP A 153 -1.78 -22.30 -5.41
CA ASP A 153 -3.07 -22.91 -5.65
C ASP A 153 -4.03 -22.53 -4.52
N SER A 154 -5.12 -21.85 -4.87
CA SER A 154 -6.03 -21.27 -3.86
C SER A 154 -6.74 -22.34 -3.02
N GLU A 155 -7.08 -23.48 -3.60
CA GLU A 155 -7.81 -24.54 -2.92
C GLU A 155 -6.90 -25.32 -1.96
N LEU A 156 -5.65 -25.56 -2.37
CA LEU A 156 -4.57 -26.05 -1.52
C LEU A 156 -4.31 -25.12 -0.33
N GLY A 157 -4.26 -23.81 -0.59
CA GLY A 157 -4.12 -22.78 0.44
C GLY A 157 -5.23 -22.83 1.48
N HIS A 158 -6.50 -22.83 1.04
CA HIS A 158 -7.65 -22.93 1.95
C HIS A 158 -7.67 -24.25 2.73
N PHE A 159 -7.32 -25.37 2.09
CA PHE A 159 -7.28 -26.67 2.75
C PHE A 159 -6.25 -26.72 3.90
N LEU A 160 -5.01 -26.29 3.64
CA LEU A 160 -3.97 -26.29 4.66
C LEU A 160 -4.25 -25.26 5.77
N HIS A 161 -4.87 -24.14 5.43
CA HIS A 161 -5.30 -23.15 6.43
C HIS A 161 -6.42 -23.70 7.32
N LEU A 162 -7.44 -24.33 6.73
CA LEU A 162 -8.52 -24.96 7.48
C LEU A 162 -7.98 -26.06 8.41
N ALA A 163 -7.06 -26.91 7.94
CA ALA A 163 -6.42 -27.91 8.78
C ALA A 163 -5.66 -27.29 9.98
N THR A 164 -5.01 -26.14 9.76
CA THR A 164 -4.34 -25.36 10.81
C THR A 164 -5.33 -24.82 11.84
N VAL A 165 -6.43 -24.23 11.39
CA VAL A 165 -7.47 -23.67 12.26
C VAL A 165 -8.22 -24.77 13.02
N MET A 166 -8.47 -25.93 12.39
CA MET A 166 -9.06 -27.09 13.04
C MET A 166 -8.17 -27.66 14.16
N TYR A 167 -6.87 -27.80 13.92
CA TYR A 167 -5.93 -28.24 14.95
C TYR A 167 -5.85 -27.21 16.08
N TRP A 168 -5.68 -25.93 15.74
CA TRP A 168 -5.65 -24.80 16.67
C TRP A 168 -6.88 -24.79 17.60
N ALA A 169 -8.08 -25.06 17.07
CA ALA A 169 -9.32 -25.08 17.84
C ALA A 169 -9.37 -26.20 18.88
N TYR A 170 -8.84 -27.39 18.58
CA TYR A 170 -8.78 -28.49 19.55
C TYR A 170 -7.61 -28.37 20.52
N ALA A 171 -6.52 -27.72 20.13
CA ALA A 171 -5.29 -27.64 20.91
C ALA A 171 -5.16 -26.34 21.73
N ASP A 172 -6.26 -25.59 21.94
CA ASP A 172 -6.27 -24.27 22.61
C ASP A 172 -5.21 -23.30 22.05
N GLY A 173 -4.98 -23.40 20.75
CA GLY A 173 -4.04 -22.61 19.99
C GLY A 173 -2.57 -23.02 20.04
N ALA A 174 -2.25 -24.15 20.68
CA ALA A 174 -0.93 -24.76 20.57
C ALA A 174 -0.69 -25.33 19.16
N ASN A 175 0.59 -25.36 18.74
CA ASN A 175 1.01 -25.99 17.50
C ASN A 175 1.35 -27.47 17.70
N PRO A 176 1.28 -28.29 16.65
CA PRO A 176 1.69 -29.69 16.72
C PRO A 176 3.15 -29.85 17.16
N GLY A 177 3.36 -30.57 18.26
CA GLY A 177 4.69 -30.80 18.85
C GLY A 177 5.06 -29.84 19.97
N ASP A 178 4.22 -28.83 20.28
CA ASP A 178 4.38 -28.04 21.50
C ASP A 178 4.13 -28.94 22.73
N SER A 179 4.84 -28.69 23.84
CA SER A 179 4.73 -29.50 25.06
C SER A 179 3.32 -29.61 25.63
N ASN A 180 2.46 -28.63 25.32
CA ASN A 180 1.11 -28.51 25.85
C ASN A 180 0.02 -28.96 24.86
N SER A 181 0.37 -29.27 23.59
CA SER A 181 -0.64 -29.54 22.55
C SER A 181 -1.40 -30.84 22.83
N GLU A 182 -0.70 -31.93 23.16
CA GLU A 182 -1.34 -33.21 23.49
C GLU A 182 -2.23 -33.12 24.73
N VAL A 183 -1.81 -32.33 25.73
CA VAL A 183 -2.58 -32.11 26.96
C VAL A 183 -3.88 -31.36 26.67
N ALA A 184 -3.81 -30.30 25.84
CA ALA A 184 -4.99 -29.55 25.42
C ALA A 184 -5.95 -30.42 24.60
N LEU A 185 -5.43 -31.17 23.61
CA LEU A 185 -6.22 -32.12 22.81
C LEU A 185 -6.95 -33.12 23.70
N TYR A 186 -6.24 -33.74 24.64
CA TYR A 186 -6.82 -34.71 25.58
C TYR A 186 -7.97 -34.10 26.38
N LYS A 187 -7.70 -32.97 27.04
CA LYS A 187 -8.65 -32.27 27.90
C LYS A 187 -9.90 -31.88 27.12
N ASN A 188 -9.72 -31.22 25.98
CA ASN A 188 -10.82 -30.69 25.18
C ASN A 188 -11.69 -31.80 24.59
N TYR A 189 -11.11 -32.93 24.21
CA TYR A 189 -11.87 -34.11 23.77
C TYR A 189 -12.78 -34.65 24.89
N VAL A 190 -12.22 -34.85 26.08
CA VAL A 190 -12.96 -35.38 27.23
C VAL A 190 -14.08 -34.42 27.65
N GLU A 191 -13.79 -33.12 27.68
CA GLU A 191 -14.77 -32.09 28.02
C GLU A 191 -15.88 -31.99 26.99
N TYR A 192 -15.56 -32.02 25.69
CA TYR A 192 -16.56 -31.99 24.62
C TYR A 192 -17.49 -33.20 24.68
N ILE A 193 -16.93 -34.41 24.76
CA ILE A 193 -17.73 -35.65 24.77
C ILE A 193 -18.63 -35.71 26.00
N ARG A 194 -18.16 -35.24 27.16
CA ARG A 194 -19.00 -35.12 28.37
C ARG A 194 -20.14 -34.13 28.13
N SER A 195 -19.81 -32.92 27.70
CA SER A 195 -20.77 -31.83 27.49
C SER A 195 -21.85 -32.19 26.48
N ILE A 196 -21.48 -32.84 25.36
CA ILE A 196 -22.45 -33.19 24.31
C ILE A 196 -23.42 -34.29 24.77
N LYS A 197 -22.95 -35.27 25.56
CA LYS A 197 -23.80 -36.32 26.14
C LYS A 197 -24.78 -35.78 27.20
N GLU A 198 -24.39 -34.73 27.91
CA GLU A 198 -25.24 -34.05 28.90
C GLU A 198 -26.28 -33.15 28.22
N THR A 199 -25.92 -32.55 27.09
CA THR A 199 -26.77 -31.58 26.37
C THR A 199 -27.81 -32.26 25.47
N LEU A 200 -27.47 -33.39 24.85
CA LEU A 200 -28.34 -34.05 23.87
C LEU A 200 -29.47 -34.89 24.50
N PRO A 201 -30.65 -34.99 23.84
CA PRO A 201 -31.81 -35.72 24.34
C PRO A 201 -31.58 -37.23 24.36
N LYS A 202 -31.62 -37.83 25.56
CA LYS A 202 -31.24 -39.25 25.78
C LYS A 202 -32.12 -40.26 25.05
N ASP A 203 -33.38 -39.92 24.82
CA ASP A 203 -34.36 -40.73 24.09
C ASP A 203 -34.09 -40.80 22.57
N ARG A 204 -33.29 -39.86 22.04
CA ARG A 204 -32.93 -39.76 20.61
C ARG A 204 -31.42 -39.73 20.40
N LEU A 205 -30.65 -40.27 21.35
CA LEU A 205 -29.19 -40.29 21.33
C LEU A 205 -28.66 -41.72 21.35
N LEU A 206 -27.88 -42.08 20.32
CA LEU A 206 -27.07 -43.29 20.31
C LEU A 206 -25.62 -42.94 20.61
N VAL A 207 -25.07 -43.53 21.67
CA VAL A 207 -23.64 -43.43 22.00
C VAL A 207 -22.96 -44.75 21.64
N VAL A 208 -21.93 -44.69 20.79
CA VAL A 208 -21.15 -45.87 20.39
C VAL A 208 -19.69 -45.65 20.71
N LYS A 209 -19.11 -46.54 21.52
CA LYS A 209 -17.67 -46.56 21.76
C LYS A 209 -17.02 -47.46 20.71
N LEU A 210 -16.03 -46.94 19.98
CA LEU A 210 -15.40 -47.65 18.88
C LEU A 210 -14.75 -48.96 19.30
N GLU A 211 -14.26 -49.04 20.54
CA GLU A 211 -13.72 -50.28 21.12
C GLU A 211 -14.75 -51.42 21.21
N ASP A 212 -16.04 -51.08 21.29
CA ASP A 212 -17.14 -52.05 21.38
C ASP A 212 -17.67 -52.47 19.99
N GLY A 213 -17.11 -51.88 18.93
CA GLY A 213 -17.47 -52.11 17.54
C GLY A 213 -18.49 -51.09 16.99
N LEU A 214 -18.28 -50.67 15.75
CA LEU A 214 -19.20 -49.83 14.99
C LEU A 214 -19.61 -50.58 13.71
N GLY A 215 -20.90 -50.89 13.59
CA GLY A 215 -21.46 -51.70 12.51
C GLY A 215 -22.97 -51.48 12.32
N TRP A 216 -23.57 -52.25 11.40
CA TRP A 216 -24.99 -52.13 11.09
C TRP A 216 -25.89 -52.49 12.27
N GLU A 217 -25.46 -53.45 13.09
CA GLU A 217 -26.20 -53.95 14.24
C GLU A 217 -26.42 -52.87 15.30
N GLN A 218 -25.53 -51.88 15.40
CA GLN A 218 -25.67 -50.74 16.30
C GLN A 218 -26.44 -49.58 15.67
N ILE A 219 -26.25 -49.33 14.36
CA ILE A 219 -26.75 -48.13 13.69
C ILE A 219 -28.18 -48.31 13.16
N CYS A 220 -28.45 -49.40 12.44
CA CYS A 220 -29.72 -49.60 11.74
C CYS A 220 -30.92 -49.69 12.69
N PRO A 221 -30.87 -50.43 13.82
CA PRO A 221 -31.99 -50.48 14.76
C PRO A 221 -32.34 -49.10 15.34
N PHE A 222 -31.33 -48.26 15.61
CA PHE A 222 -31.55 -46.92 16.14
C PHE A 222 -32.17 -45.98 15.10
N LEU A 223 -31.81 -46.13 13.83
CA LEU A 223 -32.33 -45.31 12.73
C LEU A 223 -33.66 -45.83 12.16
N ASP A 224 -34.22 -46.90 12.71
CA ASP A 224 -35.40 -47.60 12.18
C ASP A 224 -35.23 -48.01 10.71
N GLN A 225 -34.03 -48.48 10.36
CA GLN A 225 -33.68 -48.94 9.01
C GLN A 225 -33.39 -50.45 9.00
N PRO A 226 -33.68 -51.16 7.89
CA PRO A 226 -33.25 -52.55 7.74
C PRO A 226 -31.72 -52.63 7.69
N ILE A 227 -31.16 -53.73 8.20
CA ILE A 227 -29.72 -54.02 8.09
C ILE A 227 -29.42 -54.40 6.62
N PRO A 228 -28.51 -53.69 5.92
CA PRO A 228 -28.11 -54.04 4.56
C PRO A 228 -27.43 -55.41 4.46
N GLU A 229 -27.52 -56.06 3.30
CA GLU A 229 -26.81 -57.32 3.04
C GLU A 229 -25.30 -57.11 2.89
N GLU A 230 -24.89 -55.93 2.42
CA GLU A 230 -23.49 -55.55 2.28
C GLU A 230 -22.80 -55.37 3.64
N LYS A 231 -21.51 -55.73 3.71
CA LYS A 231 -20.72 -55.52 4.92
C LYS A 231 -20.57 -54.04 5.23
N TYR A 232 -20.63 -53.69 6.52
CA TYR A 232 -20.43 -52.33 6.98
C TYR A 232 -19.10 -51.74 6.47
N PRO A 233 -19.10 -50.54 5.85
CA PRO A 233 -17.90 -49.96 5.29
C PRO A 233 -16.92 -49.57 6.39
N ARG A 234 -15.80 -50.30 6.49
CA ARG A 234 -14.69 -49.93 7.38
C ARG A 234 -13.90 -48.79 6.73
N GLY A 235 -14.04 -47.59 7.29
CA GLY A 235 -13.34 -46.37 6.85
C GLY A 235 -12.11 -46.01 7.68
N ASN A 236 -11.88 -46.66 8.82
CA ASN A 236 -10.92 -46.22 9.84
C ASN A 236 -9.48 -46.72 9.66
N GLU A 237 -9.13 -47.31 8.51
CA GLU A 237 -7.74 -47.69 8.23
C GLU A 237 -6.91 -46.42 7.95
N PRO A 238 -5.84 -46.15 8.72
CA PRO A 238 -4.99 -44.97 8.50
C PRO A 238 -4.55 -44.83 7.04
N ASP A 239 -4.15 -45.93 6.41
CA ASP A 239 -3.68 -45.96 5.03
C ASP A 239 -4.74 -45.52 4.01
N LYS A 240 -6.02 -45.84 4.27
CA LYS A 240 -7.13 -45.43 3.40
C LYS A 240 -7.36 -43.93 3.50
N PHE A 241 -7.22 -43.36 4.69
CA PHE A 241 -7.32 -41.91 4.88
C PHE A 241 -6.13 -41.17 4.24
N HIS A 242 -4.90 -41.62 4.45
CA HIS A 242 -3.72 -41.01 3.82
C HIS A 242 -3.82 -41.05 2.30
N ARG A 243 -4.38 -42.13 1.71
CA ARG A 243 -4.67 -42.20 0.27
C ARG A 243 -5.69 -41.16 -0.17
N ILE A 244 -6.82 -41.01 0.52
CA ILE A 244 -7.83 -40.00 0.18
C ILE A 244 -7.22 -38.59 0.22
N VAL A 245 -6.44 -38.28 1.25
CA VAL A 245 -5.78 -36.97 1.37
C VAL A 245 -4.74 -36.80 0.26
N ALA A 246 -3.94 -37.83 -0.04
CA ALA A 246 -2.98 -37.80 -1.13
C ALA A 246 -3.65 -37.57 -2.49
N ASP A 247 -4.73 -38.27 -2.79
CA ASP A 247 -5.51 -38.14 -4.03
C ASP A 247 -6.11 -36.74 -4.18
N TYR A 248 -6.48 -36.10 -3.06
CA TYR A 248 -6.91 -34.71 -3.05
C TYR A 248 -5.75 -33.73 -3.27
N MET A 249 -4.61 -33.98 -2.60
CA MET A 249 -3.47 -33.07 -2.55
C MET A 249 -2.61 -33.11 -3.80
N GLU A 250 -2.27 -34.29 -4.30
CA GLU A 250 -1.34 -34.51 -5.41
C GLU A 250 -1.67 -33.68 -6.68
N PRO A 251 -2.91 -33.65 -7.21
CA PRO A 251 -3.21 -32.84 -8.39
C PRO A 251 -3.03 -31.34 -8.13
N ARG A 252 -3.35 -30.87 -6.92
CA ARG A 252 -3.23 -29.45 -6.54
C ARG A 252 -1.79 -29.05 -6.28
N VAL A 253 -0.99 -29.93 -5.69
CA VAL A 253 0.46 -29.74 -5.55
C VAL A 253 1.11 -29.71 -6.92
N LYS A 254 0.74 -30.60 -7.85
CA LYS A 254 1.22 -30.55 -9.24
C LYS A 254 0.84 -29.24 -9.92
N ALA A 255 -0.41 -28.79 -9.79
CA ALA A 255 -0.86 -27.50 -10.33
C ALA A 255 -0.08 -26.32 -9.72
N ALA A 256 0.09 -26.30 -8.39
CA ALA A 256 0.88 -25.29 -7.70
C ALA A 256 2.34 -25.29 -8.13
N MET A 257 2.95 -26.46 -8.36
CA MET A 257 4.32 -26.58 -8.89
C MET A 257 4.42 -26.08 -10.32
N VAL A 258 3.41 -26.32 -11.17
CA VAL A 258 3.36 -25.76 -12.53
C VAL A 258 3.24 -24.23 -12.48
N ASN A 259 2.35 -23.69 -11.64
CA ASN A 259 2.17 -22.25 -11.48
C ASN A 259 3.43 -21.58 -10.91
N PHE A 260 4.03 -22.19 -9.88
CA PHE A 260 5.29 -21.75 -9.32
C PHE A 260 6.41 -21.81 -10.35
N GLY A 261 6.50 -22.92 -11.10
CA GLY A 261 7.45 -23.10 -12.19
C GLY A 261 7.28 -22.05 -13.28
N ALA A 262 6.05 -21.76 -13.71
CA ALA A 262 5.75 -20.72 -14.70
C ALA A 262 6.19 -19.33 -14.21
N MET A 263 5.94 -19.00 -12.94
CA MET A 263 6.43 -17.75 -12.33
C MET A 263 7.97 -17.72 -12.27
N VAL A 264 8.61 -18.81 -11.84
CA VAL A 264 10.08 -18.91 -11.79
C VAL A 264 10.70 -18.83 -13.18
N THR A 265 10.10 -19.46 -14.20
CA THR A 265 10.55 -19.38 -15.58
C THR A 265 10.33 -17.98 -16.16
N ALA A 266 9.21 -17.32 -15.86
CA ALA A 266 8.98 -15.94 -16.30
C ALA A 266 9.98 -14.98 -15.63
N THR A 267 10.18 -15.09 -14.33
CA THR A 267 11.16 -14.27 -13.58
C THR A 267 12.60 -14.56 -13.99
N ALA A 268 12.98 -15.82 -14.21
CA ALA A 268 14.29 -16.20 -14.73
C ALA A 268 14.46 -15.81 -16.20
N GLY A 269 13.38 -15.82 -16.99
CA GLY A 269 13.37 -15.34 -18.37
C GLY A 269 13.54 -13.82 -18.44
N ILE A 270 12.87 -13.07 -17.56
CA ILE A 270 13.05 -11.63 -17.39
C ILE A 270 14.47 -11.34 -16.87
N ALA A 271 14.94 -12.03 -15.84
CA ALA A 271 16.29 -11.86 -15.30
C ALA A 271 17.38 -12.27 -16.30
N GLY A 272 17.14 -13.32 -17.11
CA GLY A 272 18.02 -13.75 -18.18
C GLY A 272 18.02 -12.79 -19.36
N TYR A 273 16.86 -12.24 -19.73
CA TYR A 273 16.74 -11.16 -20.71
C TYR A 273 17.39 -9.88 -20.23
N LEU A 274 17.20 -9.48 -18.97
CA LEU A 274 17.86 -8.35 -18.34
C LEU A 274 19.37 -8.59 -18.25
N GLY A 275 19.81 -9.79 -17.87
CA GLY A 275 21.23 -10.16 -17.84
C GLY A 275 21.88 -10.17 -19.23
N TRP A 276 21.21 -10.70 -20.25
CA TRP A 276 21.64 -10.66 -21.65
C TRP A 276 21.63 -9.23 -22.21
N SER A 277 20.58 -8.48 -21.91
CA SER A 277 20.44 -7.06 -22.25
C SER A 277 21.56 -6.26 -21.60
N LEU A 278 21.85 -6.44 -20.32
CA LEU A 278 22.94 -5.78 -19.60
C LEU A 278 24.32 -6.20 -20.14
N PHE A 279 24.50 -7.46 -20.55
CA PHE A 279 25.75 -7.94 -21.15
C PHE A 279 26.00 -7.33 -22.54
N TRP A 280 24.95 -7.15 -23.35
CA TRP A 280 25.04 -6.46 -24.65
C TRP A 280 25.06 -4.92 -24.52
N HIS A 281 24.30 -4.36 -23.58
CA HIS A 281 24.27 -2.94 -23.26
C HIS A 281 25.46 -2.50 -22.40
N SER A 282 26.35 -3.41 -21.98
CA SER A 282 27.69 -3.07 -21.49
C SER A 282 28.55 -2.36 -22.55
N SER A 283 28.08 -2.25 -23.80
CA SER A 283 28.69 -1.41 -24.85
C SER A 283 28.10 0.01 -24.94
N SER A 284 27.10 0.39 -24.14
CA SER A 284 26.56 1.77 -24.08
C SER A 284 25.73 1.99 -22.81
N PRO A 285 26.08 2.93 -21.92
CA PRO A 285 25.45 3.02 -20.61
C PRO A 285 24.08 3.68 -20.71
N LYS A 286 23.04 3.03 -20.18
CA LYS A 286 21.84 3.72 -19.66
C LYS A 286 21.42 3.08 -18.35
N ILE A 287 21.28 3.94 -17.35
CA ILE A 287 20.96 3.64 -15.94
C ILE A 287 19.44 3.79 -15.80
N THR A 288 18.72 2.74 -15.44
CA THR A 288 17.35 2.85 -14.93
C THR A 288 17.38 2.66 -13.42
N GLU A 289 17.14 3.75 -12.70
CA GLU A 289 17.08 3.85 -11.25
C GLU A 289 15.60 3.86 -10.81
N GLU A 290 15.15 2.79 -10.13
CA GLU A 290 13.88 2.79 -9.38
C GLU A 290 14.18 3.27 -7.95
N HIS A 291 13.53 4.35 -7.49
CA HIS A 291 13.70 4.87 -6.12
C HIS A 291 12.36 5.23 -5.48
N GLY A 292 12.25 4.99 -4.18
CA GLY A 292 11.35 5.80 -3.34
C GLY A 292 10.99 5.20 -1.99
N LEU A 293 10.99 3.88 -1.86
CA LEU A 293 10.62 3.18 -0.62
C LEU A 293 11.38 1.86 -0.47
N ASP A 294 12.54 1.74 -1.10
CA ASP A 294 13.40 0.57 -1.08
C ASP A 294 14.68 0.85 -0.27
N ASN A 295 15.32 -0.21 0.21
CA ASN A 295 16.55 -0.09 1.01
C ASN A 295 17.73 0.50 0.22
N SER A 296 17.62 0.63 -1.12
CA SER A 296 18.70 1.20 -1.95
C SER A 296 18.96 2.67 -1.61
N GLY A 297 17.91 3.46 -1.35
CA GLY A 297 18.06 4.87 -0.93
C GLY A 297 18.81 5.01 0.39
N LYS A 298 18.52 4.11 1.35
CA LYS A 298 19.22 4.04 2.64
C LYS A 298 20.71 3.76 2.47
N ASP A 299 21.06 2.80 1.62
CA ASP A 299 22.46 2.43 1.36
C ASP A 299 23.21 3.56 0.65
N ARG A 300 22.56 4.31 -0.25
CA ARG A 300 23.16 5.49 -0.90
C ARG A 300 23.41 6.64 0.07
N ILE A 301 22.49 6.90 1.00
CA ILE A 301 22.68 7.95 2.02
C ILE A 301 23.82 7.57 2.96
N HIS A 302 23.83 6.35 3.49
CA HIS A 302 24.88 5.90 4.41
C HIS A 302 26.25 5.74 3.73
N GLY A 303 26.28 5.34 2.46
CA GLY A 303 27.51 5.26 1.65
C GLY A 303 28.02 6.61 1.14
N GLY A 304 27.21 7.67 1.22
CA GLY A 304 27.58 9.01 0.81
C GLY A 304 28.55 9.72 1.77
N PRO A 305 29.18 10.83 1.35
CA PRO A 305 30.18 11.55 2.15
C PRO A 305 29.61 12.13 3.46
N LEU A 306 28.29 12.30 3.56
CA LEU A 306 27.58 12.83 4.74
C LEU A 306 26.72 11.76 5.44
N GLY A 307 26.97 10.47 5.19
CA GLY A 307 26.12 9.39 5.71
C GLY A 307 26.04 9.28 7.24
N SER A 308 27.04 9.79 7.95
CA SER A 308 27.07 9.84 9.43
C SER A 308 26.40 11.09 10.02
N PHE A 309 26.04 12.08 9.19
CA PHE A 309 25.44 13.33 9.64
C PHE A 309 23.97 13.14 10.05
N PHE A 310 23.25 12.23 9.37
CA PHE A 310 21.82 12.01 9.61
C PHE A 310 21.60 11.11 10.84
N ARG A 311 20.65 11.51 11.71
CA ARG A 311 20.23 10.69 12.84
C ARG A 311 19.54 9.42 12.33
N PRO A 312 19.97 8.21 12.75
CA PRO A 312 19.35 6.97 12.29
C PRO A 312 17.85 6.87 12.58
N GLY A 313 17.37 7.47 13.68
CA GLY A 313 15.95 7.50 14.05
C GLY A 313 15.07 8.41 13.19
N ASN A 314 15.66 9.20 12.28
CA ASN A 314 14.95 10.08 11.35
C ASN A 314 14.96 9.53 9.92
N LEU A 315 15.59 8.37 9.71
CA LEU A 315 15.72 7.69 8.43
C LEU A 315 14.68 6.56 8.36
N LEU A 316 13.51 6.87 7.81
CA LEU A 316 12.43 5.91 7.62
C LEU A 316 12.45 5.33 6.21
N PHE A 317 12.63 4.02 6.10
CA PHE A 317 12.63 3.28 4.84
C PHE A 317 11.84 1.98 5.00
N ARG A 318 11.16 1.54 3.93
CA ARG A 318 10.59 0.19 3.82
C ARG A 318 11.27 -0.57 2.67
N GLY A 319 10.81 -1.77 2.39
CA GLY A 319 11.42 -2.68 1.40
C GLY A 319 10.67 -2.74 0.06
N TYR A 320 9.72 -1.84 -0.21
CA TYR A 320 8.87 -1.89 -1.40
C TYR A 320 8.53 -0.48 -1.91
N GLY A 321 8.83 -0.22 -3.18
CA GLY A 321 8.48 1.00 -3.92
C GLY A 321 6.97 1.22 -4.08
N SER A 322 6.56 2.46 -4.36
CA SER A 322 5.18 2.79 -4.74
C SER A 322 4.85 2.43 -6.20
N GLY A 323 5.77 1.78 -6.93
CA GLY A 323 5.58 1.34 -8.32
C GLY A 323 5.24 2.46 -9.31
N GLN A 324 5.75 3.69 -9.09
CA GLN A 324 5.44 4.88 -9.90
C GLN A 324 3.95 5.24 -9.98
N CYS A 325 3.14 4.77 -9.04
CA CYS A 325 1.71 5.10 -8.95
C CYS A 325 1.45 6.01 -7.74
N TRP A 326 0.87 7.19 -7.99
CA TRP A 326 0.46 8.13 -6.94
C TRP A 326 -0.55 7.52 -5.97
N ALA A 327 -1.54 6.79 -6.48
CA ALA A 327 -2.58 6.15 -5.66
C ALA A 327 -1.99 5.16 -4.66
N THR A 328 -0.97 4.39 -5.07
CA THR A 328 -0.24 3.50 -4.17
C THR A 328 0.46 4.30 -3.07
N GLY A 329 1.14 5.38 -3.44
CA GLY A 329 1.81 6.28 -2.49
C GLY A 329 0.85 6.97 -1.53
N TYR A 330 -0.35 7.36 -1.96
CA TYR A 330 -1.29 8.11 -1.14
C TYR A 330 -2.20 7.20 -0.29
N HIS A 331 -2.86 6.20 -0.88
CA HIS A 331 -3.90 5.43 -0.19
C HIS A 331 -3.42 4.11 0.44
N THR A 332 -2.30 3.54 -0.02
CA THR A 332 -1.87 2.20 0.42
C THR A 332 -0.51 2.23 1.12
N ALA A 333 0.59 2.24 0.36
CA ALA A 333 1.94 2.18 0.91
C ALA A 333 2.30 3.40 1.79
N GLY A 334 1.93 4.62 1.39
CA GLY A 334 2.19 5.80 2.22
C GLY A 334 1.25 5.90 3.42
N ALA A 335 0.01 5.42 3.31
CA ALA A 335 -0.93 5.39 4.44
C ALA A 335 -0.46 4.46 5.58
N GLU A 336 0.29 3.41 5.26
CA GLU A 336 0.94 2.54 6.26
C GLU A 336 2.11 3.25 6.97
N LEU A 337 2.77 4.22 6.32
CA LEU A 337 3.98 4.89 6.82
C LEU A 337 3.74 6.28 7.39
N ILE A 338 2.58 6.86 7.15
CA ILE A 338 2.31 8.25 7.49
C ILE A 338 2.36 8.50 9.00
N GLU A 339 1.81 7.60 9.81
CA GLU A 339 1.79 7.73 11.27
C GLU A 339 3.23 7.71 11.83
N GLU A 340 4.08 6.79 11.36
CA GLU A 340 5.49 6.71 11.77
C GLU A 340 6.29 7.95 11.30
N SER A 341 5.96 8.48 10.11
CA SER A 341 6.60 9.69 9.57
C SER A 341 6.24 10.92 10.39
N ILE A 342 4.96 11.08 10.73
CA ILE A 342 4.45 12.19 11.54
C ILE A 342 4.99 12.11 12.97
N ASP A 343 5.13 10.92 13.56
CA ASP A 343 5.74 10.76 14.88
C ASP A 343 7.21 11.23 14.93
N ILE A 344 7.98 11.00 13.85
CA ILE A 344 9.34 11.52 13.73
C ILE A 344 9.31 13.06 13.64
N VAL A 345 8.41 13.61 12.81
CA VAL A 345 8.26 15.07 12.67
C VAL A 345 7.84 15.70 14.00
N ARG A 346 6.93 15.07 14.76
CA ARG A 346 6.48 15.53 16.07
C ARG A 346 7.63 15.59 17.07
N ARG A 347 8.47 14.54 17.12
CA ARG A 347 9.66 14.50 17.99
C ARG A 347 10.63 15.65 17.69
N GLU A 348 10.92 15.92 16.42
CA GLU A 348 11.81 17.02 16.06
C GLU A 348 11.14 18.40 16.26
N SER A 349 9.81 18.48 16.11
CA SER A 349 9.03 19.69 16.37
C SER A 349 9.03 20.06 17.85
N GLU A 350 8.87 19.08 18.75
CA GLU A 350 8.92 19.25 20.21
C GLU A 350 10.32 19.65 20.70
N ALA A 351 11.38 19.25 19.99
CA ALA A 351 12.75 19.65 20.28
C ALA A 351 13.04 21.12 19.88
N CYS A 352 12.17 21.76 19.10
CA CYS A 352 12.34 23.15 18.68
C CYS A 352 11.68 24.12 19.67
N GLU A 353 12.43 25.14 20.10
CA GLU A 353 11.85 26.21 20.95
C GLU A 353 10.79 27.04 20.20
N CYS A 354 11.01 27.30 18.91
CA CYS A 354 10.08 28.03 18.05
C CYS A 354 10.13 27.51 16.61
N LEU A 355 9.23 26.57 16.31
CA LEU A 355 9.10 26.00 14.97
C LEU A 355 8.51 27.02 13.99
N GLN A 356 9.22 27.34 12.90
CA GLN A 356 8.71 28.23 11.87
C GLN A 356 7.75 27.52 10.89
N GLY A 357 8.10 26.31 10.48
CA GLY A 357 7.44 25.62 9.38
C GLY A 357 8.18 24.36 8.94
N PHE A 358 7.69 23.77 7.86
CA PHE A 358 8.23 22.55 7.25
C PHE A 358 8.71 22.85 5.83
N GLN A 359 9.83 22.24 5.47
CA GLN A 359 10.36 22.28 4.11
C GLN A 359 10.41 20.87 3.54
N ILE A 360 9.63 20.61 2.50
CA ILE A 360 9.51 19.28 1.87
C ILE A 360 10.19 19.32 0.51
N VAL A 361 10.96 18.29 0.18
CA VAL A 361 11.64 18.16 -1.12
C VAL A 361 11.14 16.87 -1.75
N HIS A 362 10.46 16.98 -2.89
CA HIS A 362 9.82 15.84 -3.54
C HIS A 362 9.72 16.01 -5.06
N SER A 363 9.57 14.90 -5.77
CA SER A 363 9.24 14.88 -7.19
C SER A 363 7.74 14.64 -7.37
N LEU A 364 7.10 15.40 -8.25
CA LEU A 364 5.65 15.28 -8.48
C LEU A 364 5.29 14.12 -9.42
N GLY A 365 6.22 13.72 -10.28
CA GLY A 365 6.03 12.60 -11.21
C GLY A 365 6.14 11.22 -10.57
N GLY A 366 6.77 11.09 -9.40
CA GLY A 366 6.96 9.81 -8.72
C GLY A 366 5.75 9.38 -7.89
N GLY A 367 5.60 8.07 -7.65
CA GLY A 367 4.50 7.58 -6.81
C GLY A 367 4.69 7.89 -5.31
N THR A 368 5.92 7.78 -4.78
CA THR A 368 6.21 8.15 -3.38
C THR A 368 6.30 9.67 -3.24
N GLY A 369 7.10 10.31 -4.10
CA GLY A 369 7.29 11.77 -4.08
C GLY A 369 5.97 12.52 -4.23
N GLY A 370 5.15 12.15 -5.22
CA GLY A 370 3.85 12.75 -5.43
C GLY A 370 2.82 12.27 -4.43
N GLY A 371 2.60 10.95 -4.34
CA GLY A 371 1.53 10.34 -3.53
C GLY A 371 1.74 10.48 -2.02
N MET A 372 2.83 9.88 -1.50
CA MET A 372 3.13 9.98 -0.06
C MET A 372 3.50 11.41 0.34
N GLY A 373 4.16 12.17 -0.53
CA GLY A 373 4.46 13.59 -0.29
C GLY A 373 3.19 14.43 -0.13
N ALA A 374 2.20 14.24 -1.01
CA ALA A 374 0.90 14.91 -0.90
C ALA A 374 0.14 14.52 0.37
N LEU A 375 0.17 13.24 0.75
CA LEU A 375 -0.42 12.77 2.02
C LEU A 375 0.28 13.42 3.23
N LEU A 376 1.60 13.51 3.20
CA LEU A 376 2.39 14.14 4.26
C LEU A 376 2.05 15.62 4.41
N ILE A 377 1.92 16.34 3.31
CA ILE A 377 1.53 17.76 3.30
C ILE A 377 0.15 17.94 3.95
N SER A 378 -0.84 17.14 3.54
CA SER A 378 -2.19 17.19 4.09
C SER A 378 -2.20 16.92 5.61
N ARG A 379 -1.51 15.86 6.06
CA ARG A 379 -1.43 15.55 7.50
C ARG A 379 -0.67 16.60 8.31
N LEU A 380 0.38 17.19 7.75
CA LEU A 380 1.10 18.28 8.41
C LEU A 380 0.23 19.54 8.52
N ARG A 381 -0.61 19.83 7.52
CA ARG A 381 -1.56 20.94 7.57
C ARG A 381 -2.62 20.73 8.65
N ASP A 382 -3.12 19.50 8.79
CA ASP A 382 -4.10 19.15 9.82
C ASP A 382 -3.53 19.26 11.23
N GLU A 383 -2.31 18.76 11.45
CA GLU A 383 -1.68 18.76 12.79
C GLU A 383 -1.07 20.11 13.17
N PHE A 384 -0.52 20.83 12.19
CA PHE A 384 0.18 22.11 12.38
C PHE A 384 -0.40 23.23 11.50
N PRO A 385 -1.67 23.63 11.69
CA PRO A 385 -2.36 24.57 10.81
C PRO A 385 -1.69 25.95 10.75
N ASP A 386 -1.12 26.40 11.88
CA ASP A 386 -0.47 27.71 12.01
C ASP A 386 1.00 27.73 11.53
N ARG A 387 1.52 26.64 10.98
CA ARG A 387 2.92 26.55 10.52
C ARG A 387 2.99 26.67 9.01
N VAL A 388 4.08 27.26 8.53
CA VAL A 388 4.27 27.46 7.09
C VAL A 388 4.74 26.15 6.46
N ILE A 389 4.08 25.69 5.40
CA ILE A 389 4.49 24.53 4.61
C ILE A 389 5.05 25.02 3.28
N ALA A 390 6.36 24.82 3.09
CA ALA A 390 7.06 25.16 1.87
C ALA A 390 7.59 23.90 1.17
N THR A 391 7.46 23.83 -0.15
CA THR A 391 7.91 22.65 -0.91
C THR A 391 8.91 23.03 -2.00
N PHE A 392 9.92 22.20 -2.19
CA PHE A 392 10.75 22.18 -3.41
C PHE A 392 10.23 21.05 -4.28
N SER A 393 9.45 21.42 -5.28
CA SER A 393 8.70 20.49 -6.12
C SER A 393 9.40 20.33 -7.47
N VAL A 394 9.88 19.13 -7.75
CA VAL A 394 10.52 18.80 -9.02
C VAL A 394 9.47 18.32 -10.02
N PHE A 395 9.31 19.09 -11.10
CA PHE A 395 8.42 18.81 -12.21
C PHE A 395 9.11 17.91 -13.24
N PRO A 396 8.36 16.99 -13.86
CA PRO A 396 8.90 16.11 -14.88
C PRO A 396 9.24 16.87 -16.17
N PRO A 397 10.18 16.34 -16.98
CA PRO A 397 10.53 16.93 -18.27
C PRO A 397 9.37 16.80 -19.27
N GLN A 398 9.46 17.48 -20.42
CA GLN A 398 8.41 17.45 -21.44
C GLN A 398 8.19 16.05 -22.02
N ALA A 399 9.26 15.25 -22.13
CA ALA A 399 9.21 13.84 -22.53
C ALA A 399 9.61 12.98 -21.31
N PRO A 400 8.66 12.62 -20.45
CA PRO A 400 8.96 11.80 -19.28
C PRO A 400 9.29 10.36 -19.69
N ASP A 401 10.26 9.74 -19.00
CA ASP A 401 10.58 8.32 -19.20
C ASP A 401 9.44 7.41 -18.74
N VAL A 402 8.64 7.87 -17.77
CA VAL A 402 7.48 7.17 -17.24
C VAL A 402 6.19 7.79 -17.78
N VAL A 403 5.37 6.96 -18.45
CA VAL A 403 4.18 7.41 -19.19
C VAL A 403 3.07 7.96 -18.28
N VAL A 404 3.05 7.57 -17.01
CA VAL A 404 1.98 7.91 -16.05
C VAL A 404 2.27 9.17 -15.21
N GLU A 405 3.42 9.82 -15.40
CA GLU A 405 3.81 11.00 -14.63
C GLU A 405 2.77 12.14 -14.68
N PRO A 406 2.10 12.45 -15.81
CA PRO A 406 1.08 13.51 -15.84
C PRO A 406 -0.09 13.26 -14.88
N TYR A 407 -0.50 12.00 -14.66
CA TYR A 407 -1.51 11.67 -13.65
C TYR A 407 -1.01 11.95 -12.24
N ASN A 408 0.22 11.55 -11.94
CA ASN A 408 0.82 11.75 -10.63
C ASN A 408 0.98 13.25 -10.31
N VAL A 409 1.38 14.06 -11.31
CA VAL A 409 1.54 15.50 -11.12
C VAL A 409 0.20 16.19 -10.88
N ILE A 410 -0.84 15.89 -11.66
CA ILE A 410 -2.17 16.51 -11.50
C ILE A 410 -2.75 16.24 -10.09
N LEU A 411 -2.69 14.98 -9.64
CA LEU A 411 -3.15 14.61 -8.30
C LEU A 411 -2.33 15.27 -7.19
N SER A 412 -1.00 15.36 -7.37
CA SER A 412 -0.12 16.05 -6.42
C SER A 412 -0.36 17.55 -6.39
N MET A 413 -0.57 18.17 -7.56
CA MET A 413 -0.83 19.60 -7.70
C MET A 413 -2.11 20.00 -6.98
N ASN A 414 -3.17 19.18 -7.05
CA ASN A 414 -4.41 19.45 -6.31
C ASN A 414 -4.13 19.68 -4.81
N GLN A 415 -3.31 18.81 -4.22
CA GLN A 415 -2.93 18.88 -2.81
C GLN A 415 -1.98 20.05 -2.51
N LEU A 416 -1.07 20.37 -3.43
CA LEU A 416 -0.19 21.54 -3.29
C LEU A 416 -0.99 22.85 -3.29
N ILE A 417 -1.95 23.00 -4.21
CA ILE A 417 -2.77 24.21 -4.34
C ILE A 417 -3.55 24.50 -3.06
N GLU A 418 -4.06 23.47 -2.39
CA GLU A 418 -4.92 23.60 -1.21
C GLU A 418 -4.13 23.73 0.10
N ALA A 419 -3.07 22.93 0.26
CA ALA A 419 -2.44 22.74 1.57
C ALA A 419 -1.07 23.42 1.72
N CYS A 420 -0.40 23.84 0.64
CA CYS A 420 0.91 24.50 0.73
C CYS A 420 0.81 26.03 0.79
N ASP A 421 1.74 26.65 1.52
CA ASP A 421 1.85 28.12 1.55
C ASP A 421 2.84 28.64 0.51
N ALA A 422 3.82 27.84 0.09
CA ALA A 422 4.84 28.24 -0.88
C ALA A 422 5.39 27.02 -1.63
N THR A 423 5.40 27.07 -2.96
CA THR A 423 5.92 26.00 -3.80
C THR A 423 7.03 26.54 -4.69
N PHE A 424 8.27 26.11 -4.42
CA PHE A 424 9.42 26.41 -5.26
C PHE A 424 9.49 25.39 -6.39
N CYS A 425 9.17 25.83 -7.61
CA CYS A 425 9.07 24.97 -8.78
C CYS A 425 10.44 24.79 -9.43
N ILE A 426 10.83 23.54 -9.63
CA ILE A 426 12.06 23.14 -10.31
C ILE A 426 11.67 22.28 -11.50
N ASP A 427 11.93 22.74 -12.72
CA ASP A 427 11.59 22.00 -13.93
C ASP A 427 12.80 21.24 -14.48
N ASN A 428 12.71 19.92 -14.52
CA ASN A 428 13.77 19.08 -15.11
C ASN A 428 14.02 19.40 -16.59
N GLN A 429 13.02 19.87 -17.33
CA GLN A 429 13.22 20.33 -18.70
C GLN A 429 14.16 21.54 -18.74
N ALA A 430 13.86 22.56 -17.93
CA ALA A 430 14.68 23.78 -17.86
C ALA A 430 16.10 23.47 -17.37
N LEU A 431 16.25 22.59 -16.37
CA LEU A 431 17.58 22.17 -15.90
C LEU A 431 18.39 21.45 -16.99
N THR A 432 17.73 20.62 -17.81
CA THR A 432 18.37 19.93 -18.95
C THR A 432 18.79 20.93 -20.02
N ASP A 433 17.93 21.91 -20.34
CA ASP A 433 18.22 22.95 -21.33
C ASP A 433 19.38 23.86 -20.86
N ILE A 434 19.43 24.21 -19.58
CA ILE A 434 20.53 24.97 -18.97
C ILE A 434 21.84 24.17 -19.02
N SER A 435 21.78 22.89 -18.69
CA SER A 435 22.97 22.02 -18.64
C SER A 435 23.56 21.79 -20.03
N THR A 436 22.71 21.60 -21.03
CA THR A 436 23.13 21.39 -22.43
C THR A 436 23.54 22.69 -23.12
N GLY A 437 22.78 23.77 -22.91
CA GLY A 437 23.02 25.07 -23.55
C GLY A 437 24.13 25.87 -22.88
N THR A 438 23.96 26.19 -21.59
CA THR A 438 24.84 27.12 -20.86
C THR A 438 26.09 26.43 -20.31
N LEU A 439 25.96 25.21 -19.77
CA LEU A 439 27.09 24.47 -19.19
C LEU A 439 27.84 23.59 -20.20
N GLY A 440 27.26 23.35 -21.39
CA GLY A 440 27.87 22.55 -22.45
C GLY A 440 27.93 21.05 -22.17
N ILE A 441 27.12 20.53 -21.24
CA ILE A 441 27.04 19.11 -20.89
C ILE A 441 26.10 18.41 -21.88
N ARG A 442 26.62 17.52 -22.74
CA ARG A 442 25.86 16.92 -23.85
C ARG A 442 24.74 15.95 -23.43
N ASP A 443 24.88 15.29 -22.29
CA ASP A 443 23.90 14.33 -21.75
C ASP A 443 23.93 14.43 -20.22
N PRO A 444 23.19 15.39 -19.63
CA PRO A 444 23.26 15.67 -18.21
C PRO A 444 22.63 14.53 -17.40
N CYS A 445 23.34 14.00 -16.43
CA CYS A 445 22.80 13.01 -15.51
C CYS A 445 22.13 13.68 -14.30
N HIS A 446 21.35 12.94 -13.51
CA HIS A 446 20.69 13.49 -12.32
C HIS A 446 21.66 14.13 -11.32
N MET A 447 22.92 13.67 -11.25
CA MET A 447 23.93 14.31 -10.39
C MET A 447 24.26 15.73 -10.86
N ASP A 448 24.35 15.96 -12.17
CA ASP A 448 24.62 17.27 -12.75
C ASP A 448 23.43 18.22 -12.52
N LEU A 449 22.21 17.72 -12.68
CA LEU A 449 20.99 18.49 -12.42
C LEU A 449 20.86 18.84 -10.93
N ASN A 450 21.11 17.87 -10.04
CA ASN A 450 21.08 18.06 -8.59
C ASN A 450 22.15 19.05 -8.11
N ASP A 451 23.26 19.18 -8.85
CA ASP A 451 24.31 20.15 -8.57
C ASP A 451 23.88 21.61 -8.80
N LEU A 452 22.91 21.83 -9.69
CA LEU A 452 22.24 23.12 -9.87
C LEU A 452 21.17 23.34 -8.80
N VAL A 453 20.35 22.32 -8.55
CA VAL A 453 19.27 22.36 -7.55
C VAL A 453 19.83 22.68 -6.16
N LYS A 454 20.92 22.02 -5.73
CA LYS A 454 21.53 22.26 -4.41
C LYS A 454 21.98 23.72 -4.23
N GLN A 455 22.45 24.36 -5.30
CA GLN A 455 22.92 25.75 -5.23
C GLN A 455 21.77 26.73 -5.11
N VAL A 456 20.71 26.51 -5.88
CA VAL A 456 19.50 27.34 -5.80
C VAL A 456 18.79 27.16 -4.47
N MET A 457 18.65 25.92 -3.98
CA MET A 457 18.13 25.66 -2.64
C MET A 457 18.99 26.33 -1.57
N SER A 458 20.33 26.29 -1.71
CA SER A 458 21.24 27.03 -0.82
C SER A 458 21.04 28.53 -0.90
N GLY A 459 20.78 29.08 -2.09
CA GLY A 459 20.46 30.49 -2.33
C GLY A 459 19.17 30.93 -1.66
N VAL A 460 18.06 30.26 -1.95
CA VAL A 460 16.73 30.57 -1.38
C VAL A 460 16.74 30.45 0.15
N THR A 461 17.32 29.37 0.68
CA THR A 461 17.37 29.15 2.14
C THR A 461 18.41 30.02 2.85
N ALA A 462 19.24 30.78 2.13
CA ALA A 462 20.20 31.69 2.75
C ALA A 462 19.50 32.74 3.64
N CYS A 463 18.29 33.16 3.25
CA CYS A 463 17.48 34.11 4.02
C CYS A 463 17.09 33.60 5.42
N PHE A 464 17.02 32.29 5.59
CA PHE A 464 16.66 31.67 6.87
C PHE A 464 17.89 31.25 7.69
N ARG A 465 19.01 30.98 7.01
CA ARG A 465 20.23 30.44 7.64
C ARG A 465 21.20 31.52 8.11
N TYR A 466 21.18 32.69 7.47
CA TYR A 466 22.06 33.81 7.80
C TYR A 466 21.26 35.02 8.29
N PRO A 467 21.84 35.82 9.21
CA PRO A 467 21.17 37.04 9.65
C PRO A 467 21.02 38.01 8.48
N GLY A 468 19.79 38.45 8.23
CA GLY A 468 19.45 39.44 7.20
C GLY A 468 18.28 40.30 7.64
N GLN A 469 18.12 41.46 7.00
CA GLN A 469 17.08 42.45 7.35
C GLN A 469 15.71 42.11 6.77
N LEU A 470 15.65 41.36 5.66
CA LEU A 470 14.46 41.12 4.85
C LEU A 470 14.25 39.61 4.66
N ASN A 471 13.01 39.14 4.82
CA ASN A 471 12.61 37.74 4.68
C ASN A 471 13.39 36.75 5.57
N SER A 472 13.66 37.15 6.81
CA SER A 472 14.36 36.34 7.83
C SER A 472 13.62 35.06 8.24
N ASP A 473 12.33 34.95 7.91
CA ASP A 473 11.47 33.83 8.28
C ASP A 473 10.53 33.46 7.12
N LEU A 474 10.07 32.21 7.10
CA LEU A 474 9.21 31.65 6.05
C LEU A 474 7.88 32.40 5.92
N ARG A 475 7.35 32.93 7.03
CA ARG A 475 6.07 33.64 7.07
C ARG A 475 6.16 35.03 6.44
N LYS A 476 7.26 35.76 6.64
CA LYS A 476 7.53 37.03 5.97
C LYS A 476 7.78 36.81 4.49
N LEU A 477 8.47 35.73 4.11
CA LEU A 477 8.68 35.42 2.70
C LEU A 477 7.33 35.25 2.00
N THR A 478 6.43 34.44 2.54
CA THR A 478 5.08 34.21 1.98
C THR A 478 4.25 35.49 1.95
N MET A 479 4.17 36.24 3.06
CA MET A 479 3.46 37.53 3.12
C MET A 479 3.96 38.56 2.10
N ASN A 480 5.26 38.54 1.82
CA ASN A 480 5.88 39.50 0.91
C ASN A 480 5.74 39.10 -0.56
N MET A 481 5.75 37.82 -0.86
CA MET A 481 5.87 37.30 -2.23
C MET A 481 4.56 36.79 -2.83
N ILE A 482 3.54 36.51 -2.01
CA ILE A 482 2.31 35.85 -2.45
C ILE A 482 1.16 36.85 -2.36
N PRO A 483 0.70 37.39 -3.50
CA PRO A 483 -0.41 38.35 -3.51
C PRO A 483 -1.77 37.67 -3.29
N SER A 484 -1.93 36.43 -3.79
CA SER A 484 -3.14 35.62 -3.63
C SER A 484 -2.74 34.21 -3.17
N PRO A 485 -3.43 33.62 -2.17
CA PRO A 485 -3.06 32.32 -1.60
C PRO A 485 -2.90 31.18 -2.62
N ARG A 486 -3.67 31.17 -3.72
CA ARG A 486 -3.55 30.13 -4.78
C ARG A 486 -2.32 30.34 -5.67
N LEU A 487 -1.82 31.57 -5.79
CA LEU A 487 -0.69 31.93 -6.65
C LEU A 487 0.62 31.90 -5.87
N HIS A 488 0.90 30.76 -5.23
CA HIS A 488 2.07 30.58 -4.35
C HIS A 488 3.22 29.80 -5.02
N PHE A 489 3.19 29.67 -6.34
CA PHE A 489 4.21 28.96 -7.10
C PHE A 489 5.32 29.91 -7.57
N PHE A 490 6.55 29.61 -7.18
CA PHE A 490 7.71 30.42 -7.50
C PHE A 490 8.60 29.76 -8.54
N MET A 491 9.04 30.57 -9.50
CA MET A 491 10.15 30.23 -10.37
C MET A 491 11.47 30.66 -9.75
N LEU A 492 12.48 29.83 -9.99
CA LEU A 492 13.80 30.01 -9.45
C LEU A 492 14.80 30.32 -10.56
N GLY A 493 15.84 31.08 -10.25
CA GLY A 493 16.96 31.27 -11.16
C GLY A 493 18.27 31.54 -10.42
N LEU A 494 19.39 31.32 -11.11
CA LEU A 494 20.73 31.41 -10.53
C LEU A 494 21.70 32.11 -11.49
N SER A 495 22.54 32.98 -10.93
CA SER A 495 23.67 33.55 -11.65
C SER A 495 24.83 33.89 -10.70
N PRO A 496 26.10 33.63 -11.07
CA PRO A 496 26.54 32.76 -12.15
C PRO A 496 26.34 31.28 -11.79
N PHE A 497 26.39 30.41 -12.80
CA PHE A 497 26.55 28.99 -12.58
C PHE A 497 28.01 28.66 -12.19
N PRO A 498 28.26 27.60 -11.39
CA PRO A 498 29.58 27.28 -10.80
C PRO A 498 30.68 27.00 -11.83
N SER A 499 30.32 26.71 -13.08
CA SER A 499 31.24 26.42 -14.18
C SER A 499 31.53 27.64 -15.08
N CYS A 500 30.84 28.78 -14.87
CA CYS A 500 31.07 30.01 -15.64
C CYS A 500 32.19 30.87 -15.01
N THR A 501 33.03 31.43 -15.88
CA THR A 501 34.36 32.04 -15.64
C THR A 501 34.31 33.47 -15.03
N PRO A 502 35.43 34.24 -14.96
CA PRO A 502 35.91 35.02 -13.81
C PRO A 502 35.19 36.37 -13.57
N GLU A 503 34.12 36.66 -14.32
CA GLU A 503 33.33 37.89 -14.22
C GLU A 503 32.28 37.83 -13.09
N SER A 504 32.28 36.74 -12.31
CA SER A 504 31.46 36.50 -11.11
C SER A 504 31.60 37.57 -10.02
N SER A 505 32.55 38.51 -10.15
CA SER A 505 32.71 39.65 -9.25
C SER A 505 31.87 40.88 -9.65
N ASN A 506 31.35 40.94 -10.88
CA ASN A 506 30.60 42.10 -11.37
C ASN A 506 29.09 41.94 -11.09
N VAL A 507 28.61 42.68 -10.10
CA VAL A 507 27.21 42.69 -9.65
C VAL A 507 26.24 43.05 -10.77
N ALA A 508 26.60 43.99 -11.65
CA ALA A 508 25.75 44.44 -12.74
C ALA A 508 25.54 43.32 -13.77
N TRP A 509 26.61 42.59 -14.12
CA TRP A 509 26.53 41.46 -15.03
C TRP A 509 25.70 40.32 -14.43
N VAL A 510 25.97 39.95 -13.16
CA VAL A 510 25.23 38.89 -12.46
C VAL A 510 23.73 39.23 -12.36
N THR A 511 23.39 40.47 -12.05
CA THR A 511 21.99 40.94 -11.94
C THR A 511 21.29 40.93 -13.30
N GLN A 512 21.99 41.33 -14.37
CA GLN A 512 21.44 41.30 -15.73
C GLN A 512 21.19 39.87 -16.23
N GLN A 513 22.10 38.95 -15.91
CA GLN A 513 21.97 37.55 -16.30
C GLN A 513 20.84 36.84 -15.55
N LEU A 514 20.50 37.28 -14.34
CA LEU A 514 19.48 36.66 -13.50
C LEU A 514 18.10 36.51 -14.17
N PHE A 515 17.69 37.50 -14.96
CA PHE A 515 16.40 37.52 -15.68
C PHE A 515 16.50 37.01 -17.12
N SER A 516 17.68 36.54 -17.53
CA SER A 516 17.83 35.85 -18.81
C SER A 516 17.03 34.54 -18.76
N SER A 517 16.30 34.25 -19.83
CA SER A 517 15.55 32.99 -19.97
C SER A 517 16.44 31.75 -19.77
N ASN A 518 17.72 31.86 -20.10
CA ASN A 518 18.71 30.78 -19.98
C ASN A 518 19.15 30.49 -18.53
N ASN A 519 18.71 31.27 -17.55
CA ASN A 519 19.11 31.13 -16.14
C ASN A 519 17.93 30.83 -15.20
N ILE A 520 16.71 30.79 -15.73
CA ILE A 520 15.48 30.48 -14.99
C ILE A 520 15.22 28.96 -15.08
N MET A 521 15.02 28.32 -13.94
CA MET A 521 14.83 26.87 -13.77
C MET A 521 13.38 26.42 -13.95
N ALA A 522 12.57 27.22 -14.65
CA ALA A 522 11.19 26.92 -14.98
C ALA A 522 10.98 27.23 -16.47
N SER A 523 10.48 26.25 -17.22
CA SER A 523 10.20 26.45 -18.63
C SER A 523 8.91 27.26 -18.80
N GLY A 524 8.97 28.29 -19.64
CA GLY A 524 7.87 29.22 -19.86
C GLY A 524 8.25 30.32 -20.84
N ASN A 525 7.26 31.00 -21.40
CA ASN A 525 7.49 32.14 -22.27
C ASN A 525 7.58 33.43 -21.45
N HIS A 526 8.80 33.75 -21.00
CA HIS A 526 9.07 34.92 -20.16
C HIS A 526 8.86 36.27 -20.86
N HIS A 527 8.73 36.31 -22.19
CA HIS A 527 8.52 37.54 -22.96
C HIS A 527 7.06 38.02 -23.01
N LYS A 528 6.11 37.15 -22.64
CA LYS A 528 4.67 37.47 -22.65
C LYS A 528 4.05 37.43 -21.26
N SER A 529 4.87 37.31 -20.23
CA SER A 529 4.43 37.12 -18.86
C SER A 529 4.61 38.37 -18.03
N HIS A 530 3.74 38.55 -17.03
CA HIS A 530 3.89 39.57 -16.02
C HIS A 530 4.40 38.97 -14.71
N CYS A 531 5.36 39.64 -14.09
CA CYS A 531 5.90 39.26 -12.80
C CYS A 531 5.12 39.94 -11.67
N LEU A 532 4.52 39.11 -10.82
CA LEU A 532 3.72 39.50 -9.66
C LEU A 532 4.58 40.01 -8.52
N SER A 533 5.64 39.27 -8.19
CA SER A 533 6.62 39.63 -7.17
C SER A 533 7.97 39.00 -7.48
N CYS A 534 9.05 39.68 -7.13
CA CYS A 534 10.39 39.17 -7.32
C CYS A 534 11.29 39.50 -6.13
N LEU A 535 12.00 38.49 -5.66
CA LEU A 535 13.01 38.59 -4.61
C LEU A 535 14.35 38.19 -5.18
N THR A 536 15.29 39.12 -5.12
CA THR A 536 16.67 38.90 -5.52
C THR A 536 17.53 38.68 -4.28
N ILE A 537 18.14 37.51 -4.16
CA ILE A 537 18.97 37.10 -3.02
C ILE A 537 20.42 37.08 -3.47
N ILE A 538 21.22 38.01 -2.96
CA ILE A 538 22.63 38.14 -3.34
C ILE A 538 23.49 37.65 -2.19
N ARG A 539 24.45 36.79 -2.53
CA ARG A 539 25.43 36.21 -1.62
C ARG A 539 26.82 36.63 -2.06
N GLY A 540 27.55 37.31 -1.19
CA GLY A 540 28.93 37.72 -1.45
C GLY A 540 29.29 39.01 -0.72
N LYS A 541 30.53 39.44 -0.87
CA LYS A 541 31.01 40.72 -0.31
C LYS A 541 30.71 41.86 -1.30
N VAL A 542 29.50 42.42 -1.20
CA VAL A 542 29.01 43.46 -2.11
C VAL A 542 28.40 44.62 -1.33
N SER A 543 28.51 45.84 -1.86
CA SER A 543 27.84 47.02 -1.31
C SER A 543 26.33 46.94 -1.55
N VAL A 544 25.52 47.12 -0.49
CA VAL A 544 24.05 47.14 -0.59
C VAL A 544 23.57 48.24 -1.54
N VAL A 545 24.23 49.40 -1.54
CA VAL A 545 23.89 50.55 -2.40
C VAL A 545 24.06 50.21 -3.87
N GLU A 546 25.12 49.47 -4.22
CA GLU A 546 25.38 49.07 -5.60
C GLU A 546 24.30 48.09 -6.09
N ILE A 547 23.90 47.16 -5.22
CA ILE A 547 22.84 46.19 -5.50
C ILE A 547 21.50 46.87 -5.72
N GLU A 548 21.10 47.75 -4.81
CA GLU A 548 19.85 48.50 -4.96
C GLU A 548 19.85 49.32 -6.25
N ALA A 549 20.96 49.96 -6.60
CA ALA A 549 21.10 50.66 -7.86
C ALA A 549 20.96 49.73 -9.08
N GLN A 550 21.58 48.55 -9.07
CA GLN A 550 21.47 47.60 -10.19
C GLN A 550 20.08 46.99 -10.32
N VAL A 551 19.45 46.64 -9.19
CA VAL A 551 18.07 46.12 -9.16
C VAL A 551 17.09 47.19 -9.63
N ASN A 552 17.23 48.44 -9.20
CA ASN A 552 16.42 49.56 -9.68
C ASN A 552 16.65 49.84 -11.17
N ASN A 553 17.89 49.74 -11.66
CA ASN A 553 18.19 49.90 -13.08
C ASN A 553 17.56 48.77 -13.93
N MET A 554 17.61 47.54 -13.43
CA MET A 554 16.96 46.39 -14.05
C MET A 554 15.43 46.57 -14.07
N TRP A 555 14.86 46.98 -12.94
CA TRP A 555 13.45 47.32 -12.81
C TRP A 555 13.01 48.35 -13.85
N ASN A 556 13.71 49.49 -13.92
CA ASN A 556 13.37 50.56 -14.86
C ASN A 556 13.45 50.13 -16.33
N ARG A 557 14.30 49.15 -16.66
CA ARG A 557 14.40 48.59 -18.01
C ARG A 557 13.27 47.63 -18.35
N ASN A 558 12.81 46.87 -17.36
CA ASN A 558 11.82 45.81 -17.52
C ASN A 558 10.46 46.17 -16.91
N SER A 559 10.23 47.46 -16.59
CA SER A 559 9.00 47.96 -15.96
C SER A 559 7.69 47.48 -16.59
N PRO A 560 7.53 47.33 -17.92
CA PRO A 560 6.27 46.81 -18.50
C PRO A 560 6.02 45.33 -18.22
N ASP A 561 7.05 44.56 -17.84
CA ASP A 561 6.92 43.13 -17.54
C ASP A 561 6.46 42.89 -16.09
N PHE A 562 6.21 43.94 -15.29
CA PHE A 562 5.75 43.83 -13.91
C PHE A 562 4.36 44.45 -13.74
N ILE A 563 3.57 43.85 -12.86
CA ILE A 563 2.24 44.39 -12.53
C ILE A 563 2.34 45.63 -11.64
N GLU A 564 1.51 46.64 -11.91
CA GLU A 564 1.57 47.95 -11.23
C GLU A 564 0.83 47.99 -9.88
N TRP A 565 -0.20 47.16 -9.70
CA TRP A 565 -1.07 47.21 -8.52
C TRP A 565 -0.45 46.62 -7.25
N VAL A 566 0.68 45.89 -7.34
CA VAL A 566 1.44 45.42 -6.17
C VAL A 566 2.56 46.43 -5.87
N PRO A 567 2.41 47.28 -4.84
CA PRO A 567 3.46 48.24 -4.48
C PRO A 567 4.69 47.50 -3.95
N ASN A 568 5.88 47.91 -4.38
CA ASN A 568 7.17 47.33 -3.97
C ASN A 568 7.26 45.80 -4.18
N ASN A 569 6.82 45.33 -5.35
CA ASN A 569 6.86 43.92 -5.74
C ASN A 569 8.29 43.38 -5.96
N VAL A 570 9.30 44.24 -6.13
CA VAL A 570 10.71 43.83 -6.21
C VAL A 570 11.46 44.17 -4.96
N ARG A 571 12.08 43.14 -4.37
CA ARG A 571 12.89 43.24 -3.17
C ARG A 571 14.26 42.64 -3.41
N SER A 572 15.29 43.23 -2.82
CA SER A 572 16.65 42.73 -2.85
C SER A 572 17.16 42.48 -1.43
N THR A 573 17.94 41.44 -1.26
CA THR A 573 18.55 41.07 0.03
C THR A 573 19.98 40.64 -0.17
N VAL A 574 20.85 40.99 0.77
CA VAL A 574 22.29 40.75 0.67
C VAL A 574 22.75 39.98 1.90
N TYR A 575 23.50 38.91 1.65
CA TYR A 575 24.13 38.10 2.66
C TYR A 575 25.61 37.98 2.34
N SER A 576 26.47 38.23 3.31
CA SER A 576 27.92 38.08 3.14
C SER A 576 28.41 36.81 3.83
N PRO A 577 28.39 35.64 3.16
CA PRO A 577 29.10 34.45 3.63
C PRO A 577 30.62 34.70 3.61
N HIS A 578 31.39 33.84 4.28
CA HIS A 578 32.86 33.91 4.34
C HIS A 578 33.57 33.76 2.97
N SER A 579 32.83 33.51 1.87
CA SER A 579 33.36 33.36 0.51
C SER A 579 33.40 34.69 -0.24
N THR A 580 34.42 34.87 -1.09
CA THR A 580 34.62 36.09 -1.91
C THR A 580 33.70 36.17 -3.12
N ASP A 581 33.17 35.05 -3.60
CA ASP A 581 32.44 34.98 -4.87
C ASP A 581 31.01 35.52 -4.72
N VAL A 582 30.58 36.34 -5.68
CA VAL A 582 29.21 36.86 -5.73
C VAL A 582 28.33 35.89 -6.49
N SER A 583 27.23 35.48 -5.85
CA SER A 583 26.16 34.70 -6.48
C SER A 583 24.83 35.35 -6.18
N CYS A 584 23.90 35.22 -7.11
CA CYS A 584 22.58 35.81 -7.06
C CYS A 584 21.55 34.74 -7.39
N THR A 585 20.52 34.64 -6.56
CA THR A 585 19.40 33.73 -6.73
C THR A 585 18.13 34.57 -6.83
N VAL A 586 17.32 34.31 -7.86
CA VAL A 586 16.02 34.96 -8.02
C VAL A 586 14.92 34.01 -7.60
N LEU A 587 13.96 34.57 -6.90
CA LEU A 587 12.68 33.97 -6.59
C LEU A 587 11.61 34.86 -7.21
N ALA A 588 10.99 34.41 -8.29
CA ALA A 588 10.00 35.19 -9.02
C ALA A 588 8.64 34.48 -8.99
N ASN A 589 7.60 35.19 -8.59
CA ASN A 589 6.22 34.80 -8.83
C ASN A 589 5.77 35.48 -10.12
N SER A 590 5.66 34.75 -11.21
CA SER A 590 5.32 35.30 -12.53
C SER A 590 4.34 34.40 -13.26
N THR A 591 3.53 35.00 -14.12
CA THR A 591 2.50 34.29 -14.89
C THR A 591 3.08 33.33 -15.93
N SER A 592 4.39 33.40 -16.27
CA SER A 592 4.99 32.46 -17.23
C SER A 592 4.97 31.01 -16.76
N ILE A 593 4.76 30.76 -15.46
CA ILE A 593 4.62 29.42 -14.91
C ILE A 593 3.38 28.68 -15.45
N GLU A 594 2.37 29.42 -15.93
CA GLU A 594 1.20 28.88 -16.59
C GLU A 594 1.57 27.93 -17.74
N GLY A 595 2.63 28.24 -18.50
CA GLY A 595 3.04 27.41 -19.62
C GLY A 595 3.46 26.00 -19.21
N MET A 596 4.04 25.87 -18.01
CA MET A 596 4.39 24.57 -17.42
C MET A 596 3.13 23.79 -17.04
N PHE A 597 2.16 24.45 -16.41
CA PHE A 597 0.90 23.83 -16.01
C PHE A 597 0.05 23.43 -17.22
N SER A 598 -0.07 24.30 -18.22
CA SER A 598 -0.79 24.01 -19.47
C SER A 598 -0.20 22.80 -20.19
N ARG A 599 1.13 22.66 -20.25
CA ARG A 599 1.78 21.47 -20.81
C ARG A 599 1.36 20.18 -20.11
N ILE A 600 1.37 20.18 -18.78
CA ILE A 600 1.03 19.00 -17.98
C ILE A 600 -0.46 18.66 -18.12
N SER A 601 -1.33 19.68 -18.13
CA SER A 601 -2.76 19.53 -18.36
C SER A 601 -3.05 18.91 -19.74
N GLU A 602 -2.39 19.38 -20.80
CA GLU A 602 -2.54 18.79 -22.15
C GLU A 602 -2.10 17.31 -22.21
N GLN A 603 -0.98 16.97 -21.57
CA GLN A 603 -0.49 15.59 -21.49
C GLN A 603 -1.45 14.69 -20.71
N PHE A 604 -1.97 15.19 -19.58
CA PHE A 604 -2.98 14.51 -18.79
C PHE A 604 -4.24 14.27 -19.63
N SER A 605 -4.82 15.31 -20.25
CA SER A 605 -6.04 15.16 -21.04
C SER A 605 -5.85 14.19 -22.21
N ALA A 606 -4.66 14.14 -22.82
CA ALA A 606 -4.35 13.19 -23.89
C ALA A 606 -4.39 11.72 -23.41
N LEU A 607 -3.90 11.45 -22.19
CA LEU A 607 -3.95 10.11 -21.56
C LEU A 607 -5.36 9.78 -21.08
N TYR A 608 -6.02 10.72 -20.40
CA TYR A 608 -7.32 10.54 -19.77
C TYR A 608 -8.44 10.30 -20.79
N ARG A 609 -8.44 11.03 -21.93
CA ARG A 609 -9.39 10.79 -23.04
C ARG A 609 -9.38 9.35 -23.56
N ARG A 610 -8.24 8.66 -23.44
CA ARG A 610 -8.08 7.26 -23.87
C ARG A 610 -8.25 6.26 -22.72
N LYS A 611 -8.48 6.76 -21.49
CA LYS A 611 -8.46 5.99 -20.24
C LYS A 611 -7.21 5.09 -20.13
N ALA A 612 -6.10 5.55 -20.69
CA ALA A 612 -4.85 4.79 -20.69
C ALA A 612 -4.27 4.78 -19.27
N TYR A 613 -3.81 3.62 -18.80
CA TYR A 613 -3.18 3.43 -17.49
C TYR A 613 -4.00 3.90 -16.28
N LEU A 614 -5.34 3.92 -16.39
CA LEU A 614 -6.22 4.34 -15.29
C LEU A 614 -6.41 3.24 -14.23
N ASN A 615 -6.38 1.96 -14.63
CA ASN A 615 -6.65 0.82 -13.74
C ASN A 615 -5.78 0.77 -12.47
N PRO A 616 -4.46 1.06 -12.48
CA PRO A 616 -3.67 1.09 -11.27
C PRO A 616 -4.20 2.11 -10.25
N TYR A 617 -4.65 3.28 -10.70
CA TYR A 617 -5.17 4.33 -9.83
C TYR A 617 -6.50 3.91 -9.20
N THR A 618 -7.42 3.35 -9.98
CA THR A 618 -8.73 2.90 -9.49
C THR A 618 -8.66 1.68 -8.59
N ILE A 619 -7.76 0.73 -8.87
CA ILE A 619 -7.51 -0.43 -7.99
C ILE A 619 -6.99 0.01 -6.62
N HIS A 620 -6.20 1.08 -6.58
CA HIS A 620 -5.62 1.63 -5.36
C HIS A 620 -6.48 2.71 -4.70
N GLY A 621 -7.73 2.90 -5.13
CA GLY A 621 -8.74 3.69 -4.42
C GLY A 621 -8.86 5.15 -4.84
N VAL A 622 -8.26 5.57 -5.97
CA VAL A 622 -8.53 6.88 -6.58
C VAL A 622 -9.71 6.75 -7.53
N ASP A 623 -10.76 7.54 -7.30
CA ASP A 623 -11.94 7.53 -8.15
C ASP A 623 -11.73 8.42 -9.38
N GLU A 624 -12.49 8.14 -10.47
CA GLU A 624 -12.46 9.00 -11.67
C GLU A 624 -12.89 10.44 -11.35
N LEU A 625 -13.70 10.64 -10.30
CA LEU A 625 -14.13 11.96 -9.85
C LEU A 625 -12.96 12.78 -9.29
N ASP A 626 -12.08 12.17 -8.51
CA ASP A 626 -10.91 12.84 -7.91
C ASP A 626 -9.97 13.36 -9.00
N LEU A 627 -9.80 12.59 -10.07
CA LEU A 627 -9.00 12.97 -11.23
C LEU A 627 -9.62 14.15 -12.00
N MET A 628 -10.94 14.18 -12.14
CA MET A 628 -11.66 15.27 -12.79
C MET A 628 -11.63 16.55 -11.95
N GLU A 629 -11.74 16.42 -10.63
CA GLU A 629 -11.61 17.53 -9.69
C GLU A 629 -10.20 18.13 -9.73
N ALA A 630 -9.17 17.28 -9.69
CA ALA A 630 -7.78 17.71 -9.80
C ALA A 630 -7.46 18.39 -11.15
N GLU A 631 -7.98 17.86 -12.27
CA GLU A 631 -7.86 18.50 -13.58
C GLU A 631 -8.57 19.86 -13.60
N SER A 632 -9.78 19.95 -13.04
CA SER A 632 -10.53 21.20 -12.95
C SER A 632 -9.78 22.25 -12.12
N ASN A 633 -9.28 21.89 -10.94
CA ASN A 633 -8.56 22.80 -10.05
C ASN A 633 -7.28 23.34 -10.71
N MET A 634 -6.56 22.49 -11.45
CA MET A 634 -5.38 22.91 -12.19
C MET A 634 -5.71 23.84 -13.37
N ASN A 635 -6.82 23.58 -14.09
CA ASN A 635 -7.29 24.47 -15.16
C ASN A 635 -7.79 25.82 -14.62
N ASP A 636 -8.44 25.84 -13.45
CA ASP A 636 -8.84 27.07 -12.78
C ASP A 636 -7.60 27.89 -12.38
N LEU A 637 -6.55 27.24 -11.87
CA LEU A 637 -5.27 27.92 -11.56
C LEU A 637 -4.62 28.52 -12.82
N ILE A 638 -4.62 27.78 -13.94
CA ILE A 638 -4.12 28.27 -15.23
C ILE A 638 -4.89 29.51 -15.66
N GLU A 639 -6.22 29.48 -15.55
CA GLU A 639 -7.07 30.60 -15.91
C GLU A 639 -6.86 31.81 -14.99
N GLU A 640 -6.68 31.60 -13.68
CA GLU A 640 -6.30 32.67 -12.76
C GLU A 640 -4.99 33.35 -13.20
N TYR A 641 -3.94 32.58 -13.51
CA TYR A 641 -2.68 33.14 -14.02
C TYR A 641 -2.86 33.91 -15.34
N ARG A 642 -3.70 33.42 -16.25
CA ARG A 642 -4.02 34.13 -17.51
C ARG A 642 -4.79 35.42 -17.28
N GLN A 643 -5.75 35.43 -16.36
CA GLN A 643 -6.48 36.65 -16.01
C GLN A 643 -5.55 37.74 -15.49
N TYR A 644 -4.57 37.39 -14.65
CA TYR A 644 -3.55 38.35 -14.20
C TYR A 644 -2.58 38.76 -15.31
N GLN A 645 -2.39 37.92 -16.33
CA GLN A 645 -1.56 38.26 -17.49
C GLN A 645 -2.27 39.20 -18.48
N ASP A 646 -3.58 39.02 -18.68
CA ASP A 646 -4.37 39.81 -19.62
C ASP A 646 -4.96 41.09 -18.98
N SER A 647 -4.89 41.21 -17.65
CA SER A 647 -5.29 42.42 -16.93
C SER A 647 -4.41 43.59 -17.38
N PRO A 648 -4.99 44.71 -17.86
CA PRO A 648 -4.21 45.85 -18.28
C PRO A 648 -3.39 46.41 -17.11
N CYS A 649 -2.10 46.64 -17.33
CA CYS A 649 -1.35 47.59 -16.52
C CYS A 649 -1.98 48.98 -16.79
N GLU A 650 -2.86 49.44 -15.90
CA GLU A 650 -3.49 50.77 -15.98
C GLU A 650 -2.52 51.90 -15.63
#